data_AF-A0A8F9TV80-F1
#
_entry.id   AF-A0A8F9TV80-F1
#
_cell.length_a   1.000
_cell.length_b   1.000
_cell.length_c   1.000
_cell.angle_alpha   90.00
_cell.angle_beta   90.00
_cell.angle_gamma   90.00
#
_symmetry.space_group_name_H-M   'P 1'
#
loop_
_entity.id
_entity.type
_entity.pdbx_description
1 polymer ?
#
loop_
_entity_poly.entity_id
_entity_poly.type
_entity_poly.pdbx_seq_one_letter_code
_entity_poly.pdbx_strand_id
1 'polypeptide(L)'
;MTRLPRVGIPDDVPAFSLWLRRVLRRPDVWIFLAACVAVPLAMRATHLRFSRFDQLAYSHLADSFGAGIFVAVVVVFMALLLRRVPPVPRRALGITWGVLSLALTAGLLQAFVWTSYRWTSWFLQGLILALFAVSAVLTLVLAVTGLTRWRDIGACARDVGRHWCTLFFYLLTGGYLLSATRLARPEVVDRILLRMDVSFGFNPLEVCASWVAAHPWADALTRCVYPMLGLLIGGVAASLHFARDFAGLRRCLLAILLIALLGNITYWAVPAVGPAYAFPELYRAASTLPRNPALLASLREAALDGPERFITRPDLLRNVMPSLHVAFSLALLAAAWCHRRRLFWLWLPLGLGEIASTLTFSVHYLVDVCAAVPFTIFCWWLADVGIRRFPPTGDPPLPALGAPPAVRRRLGWTLAGSLALSLLVLVLWGKFAPIPPWLAWPAALIVSGLPAWVAFRLFRPARPAPAAVSSAVAPFAGPRAAVPARLLAGAVFFSGGTALILEQVAEKYLSTLVGASRPAATIVLAVYFTGLALGAWLCPRRSVGAVRRLALLELFIGAWAALFAIGFFSADRVLGGWLATTGTSAASLTLVRIALAVIWLLPPTFAMGAELPTLAAVLAGHRDLQGRSLPRYYAINLAGAFAFTFGAPVLLFNTIGANGALWFAALLAAFVGVALWSGLGAVQAAPVAAVTALADTTASLPAKLVPPFHPPAGPRFNLSLVQPILWSFAAGFAFFALEVLWFHLIAAVCGASVYSFSWLLAAVLLALTLAAHDVARRAFTSLPATIGWLVAALAVSNALWPWAGRMLAWFAGLLGLRWFWSGEMFKFAVICLIVLPPAFLLGRIFPLLLDARSDSAHVSRLSVANVLGCVGGALVTGFVLIPAFGAEHTLLGFALLAAAGWLALVLRRSLRLAWVAPGLAGLLLLAVLPPWNRLELTRGFGVYLQPSLSPQARLLWFAEDFQSGFVTVTATPRANGGITKTLLQNGKFEADDAGEVPAQVGFAVVAATHAPTRDRALIIGAGSGQTASVIARLGFGRVDIVDLSPANIAGARAEFAGINAGVFDRANVAVHLEDGRNFLLRAREPYDLIQIELTSVWYAGATNLYSREFYALARDRLAPGGVLVQWVQLHHLSAREIGTILGTARAVFDHVSVWQVGGQACLLASVTPQQFNMVTVSRWLSAPDLAAARDAVRVQDPKNFAIAQLLDAPGVDRLLQRYPGAFGINTDRNRWLEFRTPKYYLSRIDYRDANLRWLESAR
;
A
#
# COMPACT_ATOMS: atom_id res chain seq x y z
N MET A 1 -22.12 -8.70 -52.64
CA MET A 1 -22.55 -10.01 -53.16
C MET A 1 -21.43 -10.56 -54.02
N THR A 2 -20.60 -11.45 -53.47
CA THR A 2 -19.67 -12.36 -54.18
C THR A 2 -19.21 -13.41 -53.15
N ARG A 3 -19.15 -14.69 -53.55
CA ARG A 3 -19.03 -15.87 -52.68
C ARG A 3 -17.68 -15.94 -51.96
N LEU A 4 -17.69 -16.07 -50.64
CA LEU A 4 -16.52 -16.47 -49.84
C LEU A 4 -16.55 -17.99 -49.58
N PRO A 5 -15.40 -18.68 -49.55
CA PRO A 5 -15.32 -20.13 -49.41
C PRO A 5 -15.69 -20.58 -47.99
N ARG A 6 -16.43 -21.68 -47.88
CA ARG A 6 -16.75 -22.32 -46.59
C ARG A 6 -15.47 -22.99 -46.06
N VAL A 7 -14.80 -22.34 -45.11
CA VAL A 7 -13.78 -22.98 -44.29
C VAL A 7 -14.47 -23.99 -43.36
N GLY A 8 -14.20 -25.28 -43.57
CA GLY A 8 -14.67 -26.35 -42.70
C GLY A 8 -13.90 -26.32 -41.37
N ILE A 9 -14.64 -26.21 -40.27
CA ILE A 9 -14.11 -26.33 -38.91
C ILE A 9 -14.72 -27.62 -38.33
N PRO A 10 -13.94 -28.55 -37.76
CA PRO A 10 -14.45 -29.81 -37.19
C PRO A 10 -15.48 -29.56 -36.08
N ASP A 11 -16.43 -30.49 -35.92
CA ASP A 11 -17.67 -30.32 -35.12
C ASP A 11 -17.49 -30.47 -33.59
N ASP A 12 -16.26 -30.49 -33.09
CA ASP A 12 -15.95 -31.02 -31.76
C ASP A 12 -15.40 -29.92 -30.80
N VAL A 13 -16.08 -28.77 -30.63
CA VAL A 13 -15.64 -27.71 -29.68
C VAL A 13 -16.84 -26.94 -29.03
N PRO A 14 -16.84 -26.69 -27.69
CA PRO A 14 -18.04 -26.37 -26.89
C PRO A 14 -18.65 -24.97 -27.11
N ALA A 15 -19.84 -24.79 -26.50
CA ALA A 15 -20.85 -23.70 -26.57
C ALA A 15 -20.42 -22.24 -26.88
N PHE A 16 -19.16 -21.87 -26.64
CA PHE A 16 -18.60 -20.58 -27.04
C PHE A 16 -18.56 -20.42 -28.57
N SER A 17 -18.31 -21.52 -29.31
CA SER A 17 -18.29 -21.51 -30.77
C SER A 17 -19.67 -21.22 -31.38
N LEU A 18 -20.76 -21.58 -30.68
CA LEU A 18 -22.15 -21.44 -31.15
C LEU A 18 -22.68 -20.01 -30.95
N TRP A 19 -22.28 -19.36 -29.84
CA TRP A 19 -22.51 -17.93 -29.62
C TRP A 19 -21.69 -17.09 -30.60
N LEU A 20 -20.40 -17.42 -30.79
CA LEU A 20 -19.53 -16.74 -31.74
C LEU A 20 -20.01 -16.91 -33.19
N ARG A 21 -20.47 -18.11 -33.59
CA ARG A 21 -21.14 -18.35 -34.89
C ARG A 21 -22.41 -17.52 -35.06
N ARG A 22 -23.20 -17.28 -34.00
CA ARG A 22 -24.42 -16.45 -34.05
C ARG A 22 -24.13 -14.95 -34.11
N VAL A 23 -23.04 -14.51 -33.51
CA VAL A 23 -22.58 -13.11 -33.55
C VAL A 23 -21.90 -12.80 -34.89
N LEU A 24 -21.00 -13.68 -35.35
CA LEU A 24 -20.29 -13.54 -36.62
C LEU A 24 -21.15 -13.84 -37.86
N ARG A 25 -22.35 -14.40 -37.74
CA ARG A 25 -23.27 -14.53 -38.91
C ARG A 25 -24.06 -13.26 -39.19
N ARG A 26 -23.97 -12.23 -38.35
CA ARG A 26 -24.71 -11.00 -38.57
C ARG A 26 -23.91 -10.00 -39.41
N PRO A 27 -24.47 -9.45 -40.49
CA PRO A 27 -23.75 -8.58 -41.42
C PRO A 27 -23.34 -7.23 -40.80
N ASP A 28 -24.02 -6.78 -39.76
CA ASP A 28 -23.69 -5.59 -38.93
C ASP A 28 -22.37 -5.76 -38.14
N VAL A 29 -22.06 -6.99 -37.69
CA VAL A 29 -20.81 -7.30 -36.95
C VAL A 29 -19.60 -7.33 -37.88
N TRP A 30 -19.74 -7.83 -39.11
CA TRP A 30 -18.66 -7.81 -40.11
C TRP A 30 -18.36 -6.41 -40.63
N ILE A 31 -19.36 -5.53 -40.73
CA ILE A 31 -19.15 -4.14 -41.13
C ILE A 31 -18.46 -3.34 -40.02
N PHE A 32 -18.82 -3.58 -38.75
CA PHE A 32 -18.12 -3.00 -37.59
C PHE A 32 -16.66 -3.50 -37.49
N LEU A 33 -16.43 -4.80 -37.66
CA LEU A 33 -15.07 -5.38 -37.70
C LEU A 33 -14.28 -4.91 -38.94
N ALA A 34 -14.93 -4.77 -40.10
CA ALA A 34 -14.30 -4.22 -41.30
C ALA A 34 -13.94 -2.73 -41.12
N ALA A 35 -14.75 -1.94 -40.41
CA ALA A 35 -14.40 -0.57 -40.04
C ALA A 35 -13.23 -0.53 -39.05
N CYS A 36 -13.17 -1.46 -38.07
CA CYS A 36 -12.05 -1.57 -37.13
C CYS A 36 -10.75 -2.08 -37.78
N VAL A 37 -10.82 -2.84 -38.88
CA VAL A 37 -9.66 -3.43 -39.58
C VAL A 37 -9.21 -2.63 -40.81
N ALA A 38 -10.13 -1.97 -41.51
CA ALA A 38 -9.80 -1.11 -42.67
C ALA A 38 -9.05 0.16 -42.25
N VAL A 39 -9.25 0.64 -41.01
CA VAL A 39 -8.61 1.85 -40.47
C VAL A 39 -7.08 1.68 -40.30
N PRO A 40 -6.55 0.61 -39.68
CA PRO A 40 -5.11 0.35 -39.65
C PRO A 40 -4.48 0.10 -41.04
N LEU A 41 -5.22 -0.52 -41.97
CA LEU A 41 -4.75 -0.83 -43.32
C LEU A 41 -4.68 0.42 -44.22
N ALA A 42 -5.65 1.33 -44.12
CA ALA A 42 -5.64 2.60 -44.84
C ALA A 42 -4.50 3.53 -44.36
N MET A 43 -4.21 3.56 -43.05
CA MET A 43 -3.10 4.34 -42.51
C MET A 43 -1.72 3.75 -42.84
N ARG A 44 -1.60 2.42 -43.02
CA ARG A 44 -0.38 1.79 -43.56
C ARG A 44 -0.16 2.11 -45.05
N ALA A 45 -1.23 2.30 -45.82
CA ALA A 45 -1.13 2.54 -47.26
C ALA A 45 -0.69 3.98 -47.61
N THR A 46 -0.95 4.96 -46.75
CA THR A 46 -0.62 6.37 -46.99
C THR A 46 0.78 6.76 -46.51
N HIS A 47 1.84 6.08 -46.95
CA HIS A 47 3.26 6.36 -46.63
C HIS A 47 3.75 7.77 -47.06
N LEU A 48 3.06 8.85 -46.69
CA LEU A 48 3.51 10.23 -46.87
C LEU A 48 4.45 10.60 -45.73
N ARG A 49 5.75 10.60 -46.03
CA ARG A 49 6.80 11.13 -45.14
C ARG A 49 6.66 12.66 -45.03
N PHE A 50 5.89 13.16 -44.09
CA PHE A 50 5.94 14.57 -43.68
C PHE A 50 6.99 14.73 -42.59
N SER A 51 8.22 15.08 -42.97
CA SER A 51 9.35 15.12 -42.05
C SER A 51 9.59 16.46 -41.33
N ARG A 52 8.81 17.53 -41.56
CA ARG A 52 9.14 18.86 -40.99
C ARG A 52 8.01 19.86 -40.70
N PHE A 53 6.72 19.50 -40.68
CA PHE A 53 5.64 20.49 -40.41
C PHE A 53 4.74 20.11 -39.22
N ASP A 54 4.42 21.14 -38.42
CA ASP A 54 3.67 21.20 -37.16
C ASP A 54 2.82 19.97 -36.78
N GLN A 55 3.09 19.41 -35.59
CA GLN A 55 2.21 18.42 -34.92
C GLN A 55 0.74 18.89 -34.83
N LEU A 56 0.51 20.21 -34.86
CA LEU A 56 -0.83 20.80 -34.93
C LEU A 56 -1.55 20.39 -36.23
N ALA A 57 -0.88 20.48 -37.39
CA ALA A 57 -1.47 20.15 -38.68
C ALA A 57 -1.82 18.65 -38.80
N TYR A 58 -0.99 17.78 -38.22
CA TYR A 58 -1.26 16.35 -38.15
C TYR A 58 -2.43 16.03 -37.19
N SER A 59 -2.51 16.70 -36.03
CA SER A 59 -3.66 16.57 -35.12
C SER A 59 -4.97 17.03 -35.78
N HIS A 60 -4.95 18.11 -36.56
CA HIS A 60 -6.11 18.61 -37.29
C HIS A 60 -6.53 17.69 -38.45
N LEU A 61 -5.57 17.05 -39.13
CA LEU A 61 -5.87 16.03 -40.13
C LEU A 61 -6.46 14.77 -39.48
N ALA A 62 -5.94 14.33 -38.33
CA ALA A 62 -6.46 13.20 -37.57
C ALA A 62 -7.85 13.49 -36.99
N ASP A 63 -8.11 14.71 -36.50
CA ASP A 63 -9.42 15.19 -36.06
C ASP A 63 -10.42 15.21 -37.23
N SER A 64 -9.98 15.66 -38.40
CA SER A 64 -10.80 15.68 -39.63
C SER A 64 -11.09 14.27 -40.17
N PHE A 65 -10.12 13.36 -40.09
CA PHE A 65 -10.29 11.94 -40.45
C PHE A 65 -11.18 11.20 -39.46
N GLY A 66 -11.02 11.48 -38.16
CA GLY A 66 -11.87 10.97 -37.08
C GLY A 66 -13.32 11.45 -37.24
N ALA A 67 -13.51 12.72 -37.62
CA ALA A 67 -14.83 13.27 -37.97
C ALA A 67 -15.43 12.58 -39.21
N GLY A 68 -14.62 12.29 -40.25
CA GLY A 68 -15.06 11.54 -41.44
C GLY A 68 -15.49 10.10 -41.13
N ILE A 69 -14.74 9.39 -40.27
CA ILE A 69 -15.09 8.04 -39.80
C ILE A 69 -16.35 8.08 -38.92
N PHE A 70 -16.48 9.07 -38.05
CA PHE A 70 -17.66 9.30 -37.22
C PHE A 70 -18.92 9.50 -38.08
N VAL A 71 -18.83 10.33 -39.13
CA VAL A 71 -19.94 10.53 -40.09
C VAL A 71 -20.27 9.23 -40.82
N ALA A 72 -19.28 8.47 -41.28
CA ALA A 72 -19.52 7.18 -41.96
C ALA A 72 -20.21 6.15 -41.06
N VAL A 73 -19.80 6.05 -39.78
CA VAL A 73 -20.42 5.13 -38.80
C VAL A 73 -21.85 5.56 -38.47
N VAL A 74 -22.11 6.87 -38.31
CA VAL A 74 -23.46 7.41 -38.08
C VAL A 74 -24.37 7.16 -39.28
N VAL A 75 -23.88 7.34 -40.51
CA VAL A 75 -24.63 7.08 -41.75
C VAL A 75 -24.95 5.59 -41.91
N VAL A 76 -24.00 4.69 -41.64
CA VAL A 76 -24.22 3.24 -41.66
C VAL A 76 -25.20 2.80 -40.56
N PHE A 77 -25.10 3.38 -39.37
CA PHE A 77 -26.02 3.11 -38.26
C PHE A 77 -27.45 3.58 -38.58
N MET A 78 -27.60 4.77 -39.18
CA MET A 78 -28.88 5.28 -39.67
C MET A 78 -29.47 4.42 -40.80
N ALA A 79 -28.64 3.94 -41.74
CA ALA A 79 -29.07 3.03 -42.80
C ALA A 79 -29.53 1.65 -42.25
N LEU A 80 -28.91 1.17 -41.17
CA LEU A 80 -29.31 -0.06 -40.48
C LEU A 80 -30.60 0.10 -39.66
N LEU A 81 -30.85 1.30 -39.10
CA LEU A 81 -32.11 1.67 -38.45
C LEU A 81 -33.26 1.76 -39.46
N LEU A 82 -33.04 2.36 -40.62
CA LEU A 82 -34.03 2.49 -41.69
C LEU A 82 -34.47 1.15 -42.31
N ARG A 83 -33.61 0.11 -42.27
CA ARG A 83 -33.96 -1.26 -42.69
C ARG A 83 -34.97 -1.97 -41.79
N ARG A 84 -35.28 -1.44 -40.61
CA ARG A 84 -36.28 -2.00 -39.68
C ARG A 84 -37.64 -1.27 -39.72
N VAL A 85 -37.80 -0.32 -40.63
CA VAL A 85 -39.04 0.46 -40.84
C VAL A 85 -39.71 -0.05 -42.14
N PRO A 86 -41.06 -0.21 -42.21
CA PRO A 86 -41.79 -0.69 -43.38
C PRO A 86 -41.57 0.16 -44.65
N PRO A 87 -41.90 -0.33 -45.87
CA PRO A 87 -41.42 0.24 -47.14
C PRO A 87 -41.83 1.71 -47.31
N VAL A 88 -40.83 2.59 -47.30
CA VAL A 88 -40.96 4.03 -47.52
C VAL A 88 -41.11 4.31 -49.02
N PRO A 89 -42.06 5.17 -49.47
CA PRO A 89 -42.19 5.52 -50.89
C PRO A 89 -40.91 6.20 -51.43
N ARG A 90 -40.48 5.81 -52.63
CA ARG A 90 -39.20 6.26 -53.25
C ARG A 90 -39.02 7.78 -53.30
N ARG A 91 -40.10 8.56 -53.40
CA ARG A 91 -40.06 10.03 -53.33
C ARG A 91 -39.64 10.56 -51.95
N ALA A 92 -40.09 9.95 -50.86
CA ALA A 92 -39.70 10.35 -49.51
C ALA A 92 -38.24 9.97 -49.20
N LEU A 93 -37.76 8.84 -49.75
CA LEU A 93 -36.33 8.51 -49.71
C LEU A 93 -35.50 9.55 -50.47
N GLY A 94 -35.95 9.97 -51.67
CA GLY A 94 -35.27 10.99 -52.47
C GLY A 94 -35.18 12.36 -51.78
N ILE A 95 -36.25 12.80 -51.12
CA ILE A 95 -36.25 14.06 -50.35
C ILE A 95 -35.36 13.94 -49.11
N THR A 96 -35.40 12.81 -48.40
CA THR A 96 -34.54 12.57 -47.22
C THR A 96 -33.07 12.56 -47.61
N TRP A 97 -32.70 11.91 -48.72
CA TRP A 97 -31.35 11.91 -49.27
C TRP A 97 -30.94 13.30 -49.79
N GLY A 98 -31.85 14.06 -50.39
CA GLY A 98 -31.61 15.44 -50.83
C GLY A 98 -31.28 16.37 -49.66
N VAL A 99 -32.05 16.28 -48.57
CA VAL A 99 -31.82 17.09 -47.34
C VAL A 99 -30.54 16.65 -46.61
N LEU A 100 -30.27 15.33 -46.53
CA LEU A 100 -29.02 14.80 -45.95
C LEU A 100 -27.81 15.27 -46.75
N SER A 101 -27.88 15.23 -48.08
CA SER A 101 -26.81 15.70 -48.96
C SER A 101 -26.62 17.21 -48.88
N LEU A 102 -27.70 18.00 -48.82
CA LEU A 102 -27.60 19.45 -48.68
C LEU A 102 -26.97 19.85 -47.33
N ALA A 103 -27.33 19.16 -46.25
CA ALA A 103 -26.78 19.40 -44.92
C ALA A 103 -25.33 18.90 -44.78
N LEU A 104 -24.98 17.76 -45.40
CA LEU A 104 -23.59 17.31 -45.51
C LEU A 104 -22.75 18.33 -46.30
N THR A 105 -23.29 18.84 -47.40
CA THR A 105 -22.62 19.81 -48.27
C THR A 105 -22.43 21.15 -47.55
N ALA A 106 -23.45 21.62 -46.81
CA ALA A 106 -23.35 22.80 -45.96
C ALA A 106 -22.34 22.62 -44.82
N GLY A 107 -22.31 21.45 -44.17
CA GLY A 107 -21.31 21.12 -43.15
C GLY A 107 -19.88 21.01 -43.69
N LEU A 108 -19.71 20.51 -44.91
CA LEU A 108 -18.42 20.44 -45.61
C LEU A 108 -17.96 21.81 -46.14
N LEU A 109 -18.87 22.65 -46.65
CA LEU A 109 -18.57 24.04 -47.02
C LEU A 109 -18.21 24.88 -45.80
N GLN A 110 -18.93 24.70 -44.69
CA GLN A 110 -18.63 25.37 -43.43
C GLN A 110 -17.30 24.88 -42.84
N ALA A 111 -16.97 23.59 -42.97
CA ALA A 111 -15.64 23.04 -42.67
C ALA A 111 -14.54 23.73 -43.48
N PHE A 112 -14.74 23.84 -44.80
CA PHE A 112 -13.79 24.42 -45.75
C PHE A 112 -13.57 25.91 -45.52
N VAL A 113 -14.62 26.67 -45.21
CA VAL A 113 -14.53 28.11 -44.91
C VAL A 113 -13.85 28.37 -43.56
N TRP A 114 -13.98 27.46 -42.58
CA TRP A 114 -13.47 27.65 -41.21
C TRP A 114 -12.09 27.03 -40.95
N THR A 115 -11.63 26.08 -41.76
CA THR A 115 -10.23 25.61 -41.73
C THR A 115 -9.20 26.71 -42.03
N SER A 116 -9.65 27.85 -42.57
CA SER A 116 -8.83 29.03 -42.87
C SER A 116 -8.55 29.92 -41.65
N TYR A 117 -9.24 29.75 -40.52
CA TYR A 117 -9.06 30.56 -39.31
C TYR A 117 -8.93 29.68 -38.06
N ARG A 118 -7.74 29.70 -37.44
CA ARG A 118 -7.22 28.91 -36.29
C ARG A 118 -8.16 28.60 -35.09
N TRP A 119 -9.29 27.89 -35.26
CA TRP A 119 -10.23 27.57 -34.16
C TRP A 119 -10.96 26.22 -34.34
N THR A 120 -10.30 25.10 -34.02
CA THR A 120 -10.87 23.73 -34.17
C THR A 120 -11.98 23.34 -33.19
N SER A 121 -12.08 23.98 -32.02
CA SER A 121 -13.14 23.65 -31.03
C SER A 121 -14.54 24.05 -31.49
N TRP A 122 -14.65 25.10 -32.31
CA TRP A 122 -15.91 25.61 -32.82
C TRP A 122 -16.41 24.80 -34.02
N PHE A 123 -15.49 24.20 -34.78
CA PHE A 123 -15.80 23.28 -35.87
C PHE A 123 -16.50 22.01 -35.37
N LEU A 124 -16.02 21.40 -34.28
CA LEU A 124 -16.64 20.20 -33.71
C LEU A 124 -18.01 20.50 -33.09
N GLN A 125 -18.17 21.66 -32.45
CA GLN A 125 -19.46 22.12 -31.92
C GLN A 125 -20.46 22.46 -33.03
N GLY A 126 -20.01 23.10 -34.12
CA GLY A 126 -20.80 23.35 -35.32
C GLY A 126 -21.21 22.07 -36.04
N LEU A 127 -20.31 21.08 -36.13
CA LEU A 127 -20.59 19.76 -36.71
C LEU A 127 -21.57 18.95 -35.85
N ILE A 128 -21.43 18.98 -34.53
CA ILE A 128 -22.38 18.36 -33.60
C ILE A 128 -23.76 19.04 -33.71
N LEU A 129 -23.81 20.37 -33.71
CA LEU A 129 -25.05 21.13 -33.90
C LEU A 129 -25.69 20.87 -35.27
N ALA A 130 -24.89 20.76 -36.35
CA ALA A 130 -25.36 20.43 -37.69
C ALA A 130 -25.88 18.99 -37.78
N LEU A 131 -25.21 18.01 -37.18
CA LEU A 131 -25.68 16.62 -37.13
C LEU A 131 -26.94 16.45 -36.26
N PHE A 132 -27.07 17.23 -35.19
CA PHE A 132 -28.30 17.29 -34.39
C PHE A 132 -29.43 18.03 -35.12
N ALA A 133 -29.13 19.09 -35.87
CA ALA A 133 -30.08 19.76 -36.75
C ALA A 133 -30.54 18.81 -37.87
N VAL A 134 -29.65 18.01 -38.44
CA VAL A 134 -29.99 16.94 -39.40
C VAL A 134 -30.86 15.88 -38.75
N SER A 135 -30.59 15.46 -37.52
CA SER A 135 -31.44 14.51 -36.78
C SER A 135 -32.82 15.11 -36.45
N ALA A 136 -32.89 16.40 -36.11
CA ALA A 136 -34.14 17.12 -35.85
C ALA A 136 -34.95 17.31 -37.13
N VAL A 137 -34.30 17.63 -38.25
CA VAL A 137 -34.91 17.76 -39.58
C VAL A 137 -35.33 16.40 -40.13
N LEU A 138 -34.57 15.31 -39.92
CA LEU A 138 -35.01 13.94 -40.24
C LEU A 138 -36.25 13.55 -39.43
N THR A 139 -36.28 13.92 -38.15
CA THR A 139 -37.44 13.68 -37.29
C THR A 139 -38.64 14.50 -37.76
N LEU A 140 -38.44 15.73 -38.21
CA LEU A 140 -39.47 16.60 -38.80
C LEU A 140 -39.94 16.10 -40.17
N VAL A 141 -39.05 15.61 -41.04
CA VAL A 141 -39.35 15.06 -42.36
C VAL A 141 -40.10 13.73 -42.25
N LEU A 142 -39.70 12.84 -41.33
CA LEU A 142 -40.45 11.61 -41.00
C LEU A 142 -41.85 11.91 -40.44
N ALA A 143 -42.01 13.09 -39.85
CA ALA A 143 -43.26 13.56 -39.29
C ALA A 143 -44.16 14.28 -40.32
N VAL A 144 -43.59 15.00 -41.28
CA VAL A 144 -44.29 15.68 -42.40
C VAL A 144 -44.65 14.72 -43.54
N THR A 145 -43.88 13.65 -43.75
CA THR A 145 -44.15 12.62 -44.79
C THR A 145 -45.27 11.62 -44.44
N GLY A 146 -45.99 11.84 -43.33
CA GLY A 146 -47.27 11.17 -43.04
C GLY A 146 -47.20 9.91 -42.17
N LEU A 147 -46.09 9.61 -41.49
CA LEU A 147 -45.97 8.42 -40.64
C LEU A 147 -46.42 8.60 -39.17
N THR A 148 -46.87 9.79 -38.76
CA THR A 148 -47.64 10.03 -37.51
C THR A 148 -48.53 11.28 -37.65
N ARG A 149 -49.67 11.35 -36.93
CA ARG A 149 -50.56 12.52 -36.96
C ARG A 149 -49.83 13.74 -36.38
N TRP A 150 -50.09 14.95 -36.88
CA TRP A 150 -49.45 16.22 -36.46
C TRP A 150 -49.37 16.46 -34.93
N ARG A 151 -50.29 15.88 -34.14
CA ARG A 151 -50.26 15.93 -32.65
C ARG A 151 -49.05 15.21 -32.02
N ASP A 152 -48.49 14.19 -32.67
CA ASP A 152 -47.38 13.38 -32.14
C ASP A 152 -46.01 14.02 -32.37
N ILE A 153 -45.90 14.90 -33.38
CA ILE A 153 -44.68 15.67 -33.70
C ILE A 153 -44.38 16.67 -32.58
N GLY A 154 -45.42 17.39 -32.13
CA GLY A 154 -45.32 18.30 -30.99
C GLY A 154 -45.06 17.56 -29.68
N ALA A 155 -45.48 16.31 -29.53
CA ALA A 155 -45.13 15.48 -28.35
C ALA A 155 -43.66 15.02 -28.40
N CYS A 156 -43.18 14.54 -29.55
CA CYS A 156 -41.79 14.12 -29.74
C CYS A 156 -40.81 15.30 -29.60
N ALA A 157 -41.10 16.45 -30.21
CA ALA A 157 -40.30 17.66 -30.06
C ALA A 157 -40.30 18.18 -28.61
N ARG A 158 -41.44 18.09 -27.90
CA ARG A 158 -41.50 18.37 -26.46
C ARG A 158 -40.70 17.37 -25.64
N ASP A 159 -40.71 16.09 -25.97
CA ASP A 159 -39.93 15.07 -25.25
C ASP A 159 -38.43 15.19 -25.51
N VAL A 160 -38.01 15.47 -26.75
CA VAL A 160 -36.60 15.75 -27.07
C VAL A 160 -36.14 17.01 -26.36
N GLY A 161 -36.90 18.11 -26.44
CA GLY A 161 -36.62 19.33 -25.67
C GLY A 161 -36.55 19.06 -24.17
N ARG A 162 -37.60 18.44 -23.59
CA ARG A 162 -37.70 18.17 -22.14
C ARG A 162 -36.55 17.31 -21.60
N HIS A 163 -36.06 16.33 -22.36
CA HIS A 163 -35.05 15.40 -21.88
C HIS A 163 -33.62 15.78 -22.26
N TRP A 164 -33.42 16.42 -23.42
CA TRP A 164 -32.08 16.73 -23.94
C TRP A 164 -31.64 18.19 -23.72
N CYS A 165 -32.54 19.11 -23.35
CA CYS A 165 -32.18 20.51 -23.04
C CYS A 165 -31.06 20.63 -21.99
N THR A 166 -30.96 19.68 -21.06
CA THR A 166 -29.88 19.63 -20.05
C THR A 166 -28.51 19.37 -20.69
N LEU A 167 -28.45 18.48 -21.69
CA LEU A 167 -27.23 18.21 -22.44
C LEU A 167 -26.88 19.38 -23.36
N PHE A 168 -27.88 20.01 -24.00
CA PHE A 168 -27.68 21.23 -24.79
C PHE A 168 -27.12 22.38 -23.95
N PHE A 169 -27.68 22.61 -22.76
CA PHE A 169 -27.19 23.61 -21.82
C PHE A 169 -25.72 23.36 -21.45
N TYR A 170 -25.34 22.11 -21.17
CA TYR A 170 -23.95 21.76 -20.90
C TYR A 170 -23.03 22.00 -22.11
N LEU A 171 -23.41 21.54 -23.31
CA LEU A 171 -22.59 21.73 -24.51
C LEU A 171 -22.39 23.22 -24.82
N LEU A 172 -23.39 24.05 -24.53
CA LEU A 172 -23.35 25.51 -24.70
C LEU A 172 -22.57 26.23 -23.60
N THR A 173 -22.50 25.74 -22.36
CA THR A 173 -21.92 26.47 -21.22
C THR A 173 -20.59 25.90 -20.72
N GLY A 174 -20.37 24.59 -20.85
CA GLY A 174 -19.21 23.88 -20.31
C GLY A 174 -17.89 24.33 -20.90
N GLY A 175 -17.84 24.62 -22.20
CA GLY A 175 -16.64 25.14 -22.87
C GLY A 175 -16.25 26.54 -22.38
N TYR A 176 -17.23 27.39 -22.08
CA TYR A 176 -17.00 28.74 -21.56
C TYR A 176 -16.57 28.73 -20.10
N LEU A 177 -17.19 27.89 -19.26
CA LEU A 177 -16.79 27.72 -17.87
C LEU A 177 -15.35 27.21 -17.75
N LEU A 178 -14.97 26.25 -18.61
CA LEU A 178 -13.61 25.74 -18.65
C LEU A 178 -12.62 26.82 -19.13
N SER A 179 -13.01 27.62 -20.12
CA SER A 179 -12.19 28.75 -20.60
C SER A 179 -12.05 29.88 -19.58
N ALA A 180 -12.97 30.03 -18.62
CA ALA A 180 -12.88 31.02 -17.56
C ALA A 180 -11.82 30.66 -16.50
N THR A 181 -11.52 29.37 -16.31
CA THR A 181 -10.55 28.90 -15.29
C THR A 181 -9.15 29.51 -15.48
N ARG A 182 -8.69 29.65 -16.73
CA ARG A 182 -7.35 30.20 -17.05
C ARG A 182 -7.24 31.71 -16.77
N LEU A 183 -8.35 32.45 -16.84
CA LEU A 183 -8.35 33.91 -16.62
C LEU A 183 -8.27 34.26 -15.14
N ALA A 184 -8.87 33.44 -14.27
CA ALA A 184 -9.01 33.79 -12.86
C ALA A 184 -8.06 33.04 -11.92
N ARG A 185 -7.41 31.96 -12.38
CA ARG A 185 -6.39 31.20 -11.64
C ARG A 185 -5.14 30.98 -12.52
N PRO A 186 -4.27 32.01 -12.64
CA PRO A 186 -3.06 31.90 -13.47
C PRO A 186 -2.01 30.94 -12.88
N GLU A 187 -1.92 30.84 -11.55
CA GLU A 187 -1.06 29.87 -10.86
C GLU A 187 -1.58 28.44 -10.98
N VAL A 188 -0.66 27.48 -11.07
CA VAL A 188 -0.95 26.04 -11.11
C VAL A 188 -0.30 25.28 -9.95
N VAL A 189 -0.85 24.11 -9.64
CA VAL A 189 -0.33 23.18 -8.62
C VAL A 189 0.23 21.87 -9.20
N ASP A 190 0.61 21.87 -10.48
CA ASP A 190 1.11 20.70 -11.21
C ASP A 190 2.30 20.01 -10.52
N ARG A 191 3.18 20.76 -9.83
CA ARG A 191 4.32 20.18 -9.09
C ARG A 191 3.86 19.35 -7.88
N ILE A 192 2.76 19.74 -7.23
CA ILE A 192 2.12 18.94 -6.19
C ILE A 192 1.61 17.64 -6.80
N LEU A 193 0.88 17.69 -7.92
CA LEU A 193 0.34 16.51 -8.61
C LEU A 193 1.44 15.59 -9.16
N LEU A 194 2.55 16.14 -9.67
CA LEU A 194 3.71 15.35 -10.10
C LEU A 194 4.42 14.68 -8.92
N ARG A 195 4.60 15.40 -7.80
CA ARG A 195 5.02 14.78 -6.53
C ARG A 195 4.08 13.63 -6.20
N MET A 196 2.78 13.79 -6.49
CA MET A 196 1.79 12.76 -6.29
C MET A 196 2.07 11.47 -7.02
N ASP A 197 2.25 11.59 -8.33
CA ASP A 197 2.51 10.46 -9.19
C ASP A 197 3.88 9.82 -8.95
N VAL A 198 4.94 10.58 -8.72
CA VAL A 198 6.29 10.00 -8.50
C VAL A 198 6.35 9.21 -7.18
N SER A 199 5.44 9.49 -6.26
CA SER A 199 5.42 8.81 -4.96
C SER A 199 5.03 7.33 -5.03
N PHE A 200 4.43 6.85 -6.12
CA PHE A 200 4.18 5.42 -6.34
C PHE A 200 5.47 4.59 -6.38
N GLY A 201 6.64 5.22 -6.37
CA GLY A 201 7.93 4.54 -6.54
C GLY A 201 8.24 4.25 -8.02
N PHE A 202 7.38 4.70 -8.92
CA PHE A 202 7.57 4.80 -10.37
C PHE A 202 6.73 5.98 -10.87
N ASN A 203 6.98 6.46 -12.10
CA ASN A 203 6.12 7.45 -12.73
C ASN A 203 5.12 6.71 -13.66
N PRO A 204 3.82 6.63 -13.32
CA PRO A 204 2.84 5.88 -14.10
C PRO A 204 2.72 6.35 -15.54
N LEU A 205 2.93 7.65 -15.77
CA LEU A 205 2.90 8.26 -17.09
C LEU A 205 4.04 7.75 -17.95
N GLU A 206 5.23 7.55 -17.38
CA GLU A 206 6.36 6.96 -18.11
C GLU A 206 6.08 5.51 -18.48
N VAL A 207 5.49 4.72 -17.57
CA VAL A 207 5.16 3.32 -17.87
C VAL A 207 4.14 3.24 -19.00
N CYS A 208 3.09 4.06 -18.94
CA CYS A 208 2.09 4.13 -20.01
C CYS A 208 2.68 4.66 -21.33
N ALA A 209 3.43 5.76 -21.28
CA ALA A 209 4.03 6.39 -22.46
C ALA A 209 5.09 5.49 -23.11
N SER A 210 5.95 4.82 -22.33
CA SER A 210 6.96 3.89 -22.83
C SER A 210 6.33 2.63 -23.43
N TRP A 211 5.26 2.11 -22.84
CA TRP A 211 4.51 0.99 -23.40
C TRP A 211 3.83 1.36 -24.71
N VAL A 212 3.19 2.53 -24.79
CA VAL A 212 2.58 3.04 -26.03
C VAL A 212 3.63 3.32 -27.10
N ALA A 213 4.75 3.96 -26.76
CA ALA A 213 5.86 4.21 -27.67
C ALA A 213 6.48 2.92 -28.22
N ALA A 214 6.48 1.84 -27.43
CA ALA A 214 6.94 0.53 -27.87
C ALA A 214 5.95 -0.21 -28.80
N HIS A 215 4.69 0.24 -28.89
CA HIS A 215 3.62 -0.45 -29.61
C HIS A 215 2.82 0.51 -30.51
N PRO A 216 3.15 0.63 -31.81
CA PRO A 216 2.48 1.57 -32.73
C PRO A 216 0.95 1.40 -32.83
N TRP A 217 0.44 0.17 -32.66
CA TRP A 217 -0.99 -0.10 -32.65
C TRP A 217 -1.69 0.47 -31.40
N ALA A 218 -1.01 0.56 -30.27
CA ALA A 218 -1.53 1.11 -29.02
C ALA A 218 -1.60 2.65 -29.09
N ASP A 219 -0.60 3.29 -29.70
CA ASP A 219 -0.62 4.74 -29.97
C ASP A 219 -1.77 5.11 -30.91
N ALA A 220 -1.93 4.37 -32.02
CA ALA A 220 -3.05 4.57 -32.94
C ALA A 220 -4.42 4.36 -32.25
N LEU A 221 -4.56 3.28 -31.48
CA LEU A 221 -5.81 2.98 -30.77
C LEU A 221 -6.16 4.08 -29.75
N THR A 222 -5.20 4.55 -28.97
CA THR A 222 -5.45 5.56 -27.93
C THR A 222 -5.81 6.92 -28.53
N ARG A 223 -5.17 7.31 -29.65
CA ARG A 223 -5.51 8.52 -30.43
C ARG A 223 -6.88 8.44 -31.08
N CYS A 224 -7.28 7.27 -31.57
CA CYS A 224 -8.60 7.09 -32.13
C CYS A 224 -9.70 7.11 -31.07
N VAL A 225 -9.45 6.50 -29.90
CA VAL A 225 -10.49 6.34 -28.88
C VAL A 225 -10.74 7.63 -28.11
N TYR A 226 -9.72 8.39 -27.74
CA TYR A 226 -9.87 9.59 -26.88
C TYR A 226 -10.90 10.66 -27.36
N PRO A 227 -11.04 10.98 -28.67
CA PRO A 227 -12.06 11.91 -29.13
C PRO A 227 -13.47 11.28 -29.21
N MET A 228 -13.63 9.98 -28.95
CA MET A 228 -14.91 9.26 -29.08
C MET A 228 -15.82 9.40 -27.86
N LEU A 229 -15.45 10.19 -26.85
CA LEU A 229 -16.27 10.39 -25.65
C LEU A 229 -17.67 10.90 -26.01
N GLY A 230 -17.78 11.76 -27.02
CA GLY A 230 -19.07 12.22 -27.55
C GLY A 230 -19.94 11.08 -28.09
N LEU A 231 -19.33 10.08 -28.73
CA LEU A 231 -20.01 8.86 -29.19
C LEU A 231 -20.47 8.00 -28.02
N LEU A 232 -19.66 7.89 -26.96
CA LEU A 232 -20.05 7.16 -25.75
C LEU A 232 -21.24 7.83 -25.05
N ILE A 233 -21.19 9.16 -24.89
CA ILE A 233 -22.27 9.97 -24.29
C ILE A 233 -23.55 9.85 -25.13
N GLY A 234 -23.47 10.20 -26.41
CA GLY A 234 -24.61 10.18 -27.33
C GLY A 234 -25.15 8.77 -27.54
N GLY A 235 -24.26 7.78 -27.64
CA GLY A 235 -24.61 6.38 -27.87
C GLY A 235 -25.34 5.73 -26.72
N VAL A 236 -24.88 5.93 -25.47
CA VAL A 236 -25.59 5.41 -24.28
C VAL A 236 -26.92 6.14 -24.08
N ALA A 237 -26.95 7.47 -24.23
CA ALA A 237 -28.18 8.25 -24.10
C ALA A 237 -29.22 7.88 -25.17
N ALA A 238 -28.83 7.78 -26.44
CA ALA A 238 -29.69 7.32 -27.52
C ALA A 238 -30.17 5.88 -27.28
N SER A 239 -29.29 4.99 -26.83
CA SER A 239 -29.66 3.60 -26.54
C SER A 239 -30.73 3.49 -25.44
N LEU A 240 -30.64 4.32 -24.40
CA LEU A 240 -31.65 4.39 -23.34
C LEU A 240 -32.97 5.01 -23.85
N HIS A 241 -32.88 6.05 -24.67
CA HIS A 241 -34.03 6.70 -25.31
C HIS A 241 -34.81 5.74 -26.21
N PHE A 242 -34.14 5.06 -27.15
CA PHE A 242 -34.77 4.07 -28.04
C PHE A 242 -35.27 2.83 -27.29
N ALA A 243 -34.64 2.49 -26.18
CA ALA A 243 -35.12 1.46 -25.27
C ALA A 243 -36.34 1.88 -24.43
N ARG A 244 -36.85 3.11 -24.62
CA ARG A 244 -37.94 3.75 -23.86
C ARG A 244 -37.69 3.80 -22.35
N ASP A 245 -36.42 3.81 -21.93
CA ASP A 245 -36.02 3.94 -20.52
C ASP A 245 -35.71 5.41 -20.19
N PHE A 246 -36.75 6.24 -20.21
CA PHE A 246 -36.64 7.68 -19.94
C PHE A 246 -36.15 7.98 -18.52
N ALA A 247 -36.44 7.08 -17.57
CA ALA A 247 -35.95 7.15 -16.21
C ALA A 247 -34.42 7.03 -16.13
N GLY A 248 -33.86 6.02 -16.79
CA GLY A 248 -32.41 5.84 -16.90
C GLY A 248 -31.75 6.95 -17.70
N LEU A 249 -32.40 7.40 -18.77
CA LEU A 249 -31.92 8.52 -19.57
C LEU A 249 -31.78 9.80 -18.74
N ARG A 250 -32.80 10.20 -17.98
CA ARG A 250 -32.76 11.40 -17.14
C ARG A 250 -31.71 11.33 -16.04
N ARG A 251 -31.59 10.17 -15.38
CA ARG A 251 -30.52 9.94 -14.38
C ARG A 251 -29.14 10.08 -14.98
N CYS A 252 -28.93 9.48 -16.15
CA CYS A 252 -27.68 9.55 -16.87
C CYS A 252 -27.33 11.01 -17.25
N LEU A 253 -28.26 11.72 -17.88
CA LEU A 253 -28.05 13.10 -18.33
C LEU A 253 -27.85 14.08 -17.16
N LEU A 254 -28.59 13.91 -16.05
CA LEU A 254 -28.39 14.72 -14.85
C LEU A 254 -27.04 14.41 -14.17
N ALA A 255 -26.62 13.16 -14.12
CA ALA A 255 -25.30 12.80 -13.59
C ALA A 255 -24.17 13.41 -14.44
N ILE A 256 -24.29 13.39 -15.77
CA ILE A 256 -23.35 14.05 -16.70
C ILE A 256 -23.32 15.55 -16.45
N LEU A 257 -24.48 16.21 -16.30
CA LEU A 257 -24.53 17.64 -15.98
C LEU A 257 -23.83 17.96 -14.65
N LEU A 258 -24.09 17.17 -13.60
CA LEU A 258 -23.48 17.39 -12.29
C LEU A 258 -21.96 17.17 -12.33
N ILE A 259 -21.51 16.12 -13.03
CA ILE A 259 -20.08 15.86 -13.27
C ILE A 259 -19.43 17.08 -13.95
N ALA A 260 -20.08 17.62 -14.97
CA ALA A 260 -19.61 18.80 -15.67
C ALA A 260 -19.53 20.06 -14.79
N LEU A 261 -20.61 20.40 -14.08
CA LEU A 261 -20.69 21.63 -13.29
C LEU A 261 -19.77 21.58 -12.08
N LEU A 262 -19.85 20.49 -11.30
CA LEU A 262 -19.01 20.31 -10.12
C LEU A 262 -17.54 20.11 -10.50
N GLY A 263 -17.27 19.51 -11.68
CA GLY A 263 -15.93 19.32 -12.22
C GLY A 263 -15.24 20.64 -12.55
N ASN A 264 -15.98 21.60 -13.11
CA ASN A 264 -15.46 22.95 -13.29
C ASN A 264 -15.10 23.57 -11.94
N ILE A 265 -15.97 23.50 -10.92
CA ILE A 265 -15.68 24.04 -9.58
C ILE A 265 -14.41 23.41 -8.99
N THR A 266 -14.19 22.10 -9.18
CA THR A 266 -12.95 21.46 -8.71
C THR A 266 -11.71 21.92 -9.46
N TYR A 267 -11.80 22.26 -10.75
CA TYR A 267 -10.69 22.87 -11.50
C TYR A 267 -10.31 24.26 -10.96
N TRP A 268 -11.26 25.00 -10.40
CA TRP A 268 -10.98 26.26 -9.70
C TRP A 268 -10.29 26.05 -8.34
N ALA A 269 -10.60 24.94 -7.66
CA ALA A 269 -9.99 24.57 -6.38
C ALA A 269 -8.58 23.99 -6.55
N VAL A 270 -8.35 23.24 -7.64
CA VAL A 270 -7.09 22.58 -7.97
C VAL A 270 -6.68 22.94 -9.41
N PRO A 271 -6.16 24.16 -9.63
CA PRO A 271 -5.80 24.60 -10.97
C PRO A 271 -4.55 23.85 -11.45
N ALA A 272 -4.71 23.00 -12.45
CA ALA A 272 -3.61 22.26 -13.05
C ALA A 272 -3.82 22.07 -14.56
N VAL A 273 -2.72 22.08 -15.32
CA VAL A 273 -2.73 22.03 -16.80
C VAL A 273 -2.33 20.68 -17.37
N GLY A 274 -1.64 19.85 -16.59
CA GLY A 274 -1.24 18.51 -16.99
C GLY A 274 0.27 18.38 -17.20
N PRO A 275 0.83 17.17 -17.01
CA PRO A 275 2.28 16.96 -16.94
C PRO A 275 3.04 17.39 -18.20
N ALA A 276 2.54 17.02 -19.39
CA ALA A 276 3.17 17.37 -20.66
C ALA A 276 3.20 18.87 -20.93
N TYR A 277 2.28 19.64 -20.34
CA TYR A 277 2.18 21.08 -20.53
C TYR A 277 2.90 21.87 -19.44
N ALA A 278 2.88 21.36 -18.20
CA ALA A 278 3.56 21.94 -17.05
C ALA A 278 5.08 21.72 -17.09
N PHE A 279 5.52 20.56 -17.60
CA PHE A 279 6.92 20.15 -17.63
C PHE A 279 7.35 19.68 -19.04
N PRO A 280 7.26 20.55 -20.07
CA PRO A 280 7.45 20.15 -21.46
C PRO A 280 8.81 19.51 -21.71
N GLU A 281 9.87 19.95 -21.03
CA GLU A 281 11.21 19.36 -21.17
C GLU A 281 11.30 17.93 -20.61
N LEU A 282 10.54 17.60 -19.56
CA LEU A 282 10.49 16.25 -18.99
C LEU A 282 9.79 15.26 -19.93
N TYR A 283 8.78 15.73 -20.67
CA TYR A 283 7.89 14.86 -21.46
C TYR A 283 8.10 14.93 -22.99
N ARG A 284 8.72 15.99 -23.55
CA ARG A 284 9.18 16.03 -24.95
C ARG A 284 10.41 15.15 -25.16
N ALA A 285 11.37 15.23 -24.22
CA ALA A 285 12.60 14.44 -24.21
C ALA A 285 12.36 12.91 -24.23
N ALA A 286 11.32 12.45 -23.53
CA ALA A 286 10.95 11.03 -23.46
C ALA A 286 10.48 10.44 -24.80
N SER A 287 10.03 11.28 -25.74
CA SER A 287 9.55 10.85 -27.06
C SER A 287 10.65 10.82 -28.15
N THR A 288 11.79 11.48 -27.91
CA THR A 288 12.86 11.67 -28.91
C THR A 288 14.23 11.14 -28.50
N LEU A 289 14.46 10.80 -27.23
CA LEU A 289 15.77 10.34 -26.75
C LEU A 289 15.87 8.81 -26.63
N PRO A 290 17.00 8.20 -27.03
CA PRO A 290 17.35 6.85 -26.66
C PRO A 290 17.51 6.76 -25.13
N ARG A 291 16.66 5.95 -24.49
CA ARG A 291 16.74 5.38 -23.13
C ARG A 291 17.98 5.79 -22.30
N ASN A 292 18.00 7.00 -21.73
CA ASN A 292 18.98 7.39 -20.71
C ASN A 292 18.29 7.63 -19.35
N PRO A 293 18.17 6.59 -18.51
CA PRO A 293 17.49 6.66 -17.21
C PRO A 293 18.10 7.67 -16.24
N ALA A 294 19.41 7.95 -16.34
CA ALA A 294 20.10 8.90 -15.47
C ALA A 294 19.68 10.34 -15.78
N LEU A 295 19.59 10.70 -17.07
CA LEU A 295 19.10 12.03 -17.49
C LEU A 295 17.63 12.23 -17.10
N LEU A 296 16.78 11.21 -17.29
CA LEU A 296 15.38 11.25 -16.85
C LEU A 296 15.24 11.36 -15.32
N ALA A 297 16.13 10.75 -14.54
CA ALA A 297 16.17 10.92 -13.09
C ALA A 297 16.58 12.34 -12.69
N SER A 298 17.61 12.91 -13.31
CA SER A 298 18.03 14.30 -13.09
C SER A 298 16.95 15.32 -13.50
N LEU A 299 16.24 15.08 -14.61
CA LEU A 299 15.11 15.92 -15.03
C LEU A 299 13.91 15.82 -14.08
N ARG A 300 13.71 14.68 -13.40
CA ARG A 300 12.69 14.53 -12.34
C ARG A 300 13.07 15.31 -11.09
N GLU A 301 14.32 15.21 -10.67
CA GLU A 301 14.83 16.01 -9.56
C GLU A 301 14.62 17.49 -9.86
N ALA A 302 15.05 17.95 -11.04
CA ALA A 302 14.83 19.34 -11.49
C ALA A 302 13.33 19.73 -11.55
N ALA A 303 12.43 18.84 -11.97
CA ALA A 303 10.98 19.13 -12.00
C ALA A 303 10.36 19.22 -10.60
N LEU A 304 10.93 18.51 -9.62
CA LEU A 304 10.52 18.53 -8.22
C LEU A 304 11.09 19.73 -7.46
N ASP A 305 12.17 20.31 -7.97
CA ASP A 305 12.86 21.47 -7.43
C ASP A 305 12.11 22.77 -7.77
N GLY A 306 11.72 23.52 -6.74
CA GLY A 306 11.06 24.84 -6.85
C GLY A 306 9.72 24.97 -6.12
N PRO A 307 9.08 26.16 -6.19
CA PRO A 307 7.87 26.47 -5.42
C PRO A 307 6.67 25.59 -5.82
N GLU A 308 5.83 25.24 -4.85
CA GLU A 308 4.69 24.33 -5.08
C GLU A 308 3.64 24.89 -6.04
N ARG A 309 3.55 26.22 -6.09
CA ARG A 309 2.75 26.97 -7.05
C ARG A 309 3.65 27.75 -7.99
N PHE A 310 3.31 27.73 -9.26
CA PHE A 310 4.03 28.49 -10.29
C PHE A 310 3.09 28.88 -11.42
N ILE A 311 3.50 29.82 -12.26
CA ILE A 311 2.71 30.30 -13.39
C ILE A 311 3.17 29.55 -14.65
N THR A 312 2.23 28.90 -15.35
CA THR A 312 2.46 28.30 -16.67
C THR A 312 2.00 29.24 -17.78
N ARG A 313 2.08 28.80 -19.04
CA ARG A 313 1.55 29.57 -20.17
C ARG A 313 0.05 29.92 -19.97
N PRO A 314 -0.37 31.15 -20.30
CA PRO A 314 -1.71 31.67 -20.03
C PRO A 314 -2.81 31.11 -20.95
N ASP A 315 -2.43 30.53 -22.10
CA ASP A 315 -3.36 29.94 -23.08
C ASP A 315 -3.93 28.57 -22.66
N LEU A 316 -3.26 27.88 -21.73
CA LEU A 316 -3.58 26.51 -21.31
C LEU A 316 -4.82 26.44 -20.40
N LEU A 317 -5.69 25.45 -20.61
CA LEU A 317 -6.87 25.21 -19.79
C LEU A 317 -6.52 24.52 -18.48
N ARG A 318 -7.26 24.81 -17.39
CA ARG A 318 -7.13 24.07 -16.12
C ARG A 318 -8.15 22.94 -16.10
N ASN A 319 -7.77 21.75 -16.59
CA ASN A 319 -8.72 20.68 -16.90
C ASN A 319 -8.30 19.29 -16.40
N VAL A 320 -7.51 19.23 -15.33
CA VAL A 320 -6.89 18.00 -14.84
C VAL A 320 -7.74 17.30 -13.76
N MET A 321 -8.04 17.99 -12.65
CA MET A 321 -8.52 17.33 -11.42
C MET A 321 -9.99 17.64 -11.04
N PRO A 322 -10.90 16.64 -10.99
CA PRO A 322 -10.73 15.23 -11.38
C PRO A 322 -10.83 15.04 -12.90
N SER A 323 -10.33 13.91 -13.42
CA SER A 323 -10.43 13.63 -14.84
C SER A 323 -11.90 13.44 -15.28
N LEU A 324 -12.41 14.41 -16.04
CA LEU A 324 -13.79 14.36 -16.54
C LEU A 324 -14.00 13.25 -17.58
N HIS A 325 -13.01 12.92 -18.40
CA HIS A 325 -13.10 11.80 -19.36
C HIS A 325 -13.39 10.47 -18.65
N VAL A 326 -12.66 10.22 -17.56
CA VAL A 326 -12.88 9.05 -16.70
C VAL A 326 -14.22 9.15 -16.00
N ALA A 327 -14.55 10.33 -15.47
CA ALA A 327 -15.78 10.52 -14.71
C ALA A 327 -17.05 10.26 -15.55
N PHE A 328 -17.09 10.81 -16.77
CA PHE A 328 -18.16 10.59 -17.74
C PHE A 328 -18.23 9.12 -18.17
N SER A 329 -17.10 8.51 -18.51
CA SER A 329 -17.05 7.10 -18.94
C SER A 329 -17.59 6.16 -17.87
N LEU A 330 -17.22 6.36 -16.60
CA LEU A 330 -17.73 5.57 -15.47
C LEU A 330 -19.23 5.76 -15.27
N ALA A 331 -19.74 7.00 -15.36
CA ALA A 331 -21.17 7.29 -15.22
C ALA A 331 -22.00 6.61 -16.34
N LEU A 332 -21.51 6.66 -17.58
CA LEU A 332 -22.17 6.08 -18.74
C LEU A 332 -22.19 4.54 -18.67
N LEU A 333 -21.08 3.93 -18.27
CA LEU A 333 -21.02 2.48 -18.03
C LEU A 333 -21.92 2.05 -16.87
N ALA A 334 -21.98 2.85 -15.79
CA ALA A 334 -22.90 2.61 -14.69
C ALA A 334 -24.37 2.70 -15.14
N ALA A 335 -24.71 3.70 -15.96
CA ALA A 335 -26.04 3.84 -16.57
C ALA A 335 -26.41 2.60 -17.38
N ALA A 336 -25.52 2.18 -18.28
CA ALA A 336 -25.70 1.01 -19.12
C ALA A 336 -25.86 -0.26 -18.28
N TRP A 337 -25.07 -0.44 -17.22
CA TRP A 337 -25.16 -1.60 -16.33
C TRP A 337 -26.47 -1.66 -15.55
N CYS A 338 -26.91 -0.53 -14.97
CA CYS A 338 -28.10 -0.46 -14.13
C CYS A 338 -29.40 -0.66 -14.90
N HIS A 339 -29.45 -0.13 -16.13
CA HIS A 339 -30.69 -0.03 -16.90
C HIS A 339 -30.80 -1.11 -17.98
N ARG A 340 -29.69 -1.48 -18.64
CA ARG A 340 -29.66 -2.45 -19.74
C ARG A 340 -28.31 -3.15 -19.84
N ARG A 341 -28.08 -4.21 -19.07
CA ARG A 341 -26.81 -5.00 -19.04
C ARG A 341 -26.22 -5.36 -20.41
N ARG A 342 -27.03 -5.54 -21.46
CA ARG A 342 -26.54 -5.80 -22.83
C ARG A 342 -25.82 -4.58 -23.43
N LEU A 343 -26.28 -3.36 -23.13
CA LEU A 343 -25.62 -2.11 -23.55
C LEU A 343 -24.28 -1.93 -22.84
N PHE A 344 -24.15 -2.37 -21.59
CA PHE A 344 -22.87 -2.29 -20.86
C PHE A 344 -21.76 -3.00 -21.64
N TRP A 345 -21.99 -4.24 -22.08
CA TRP A 345 -20.97 -4.99 -22.83
C TRP A 345 -20.67 -4.40 -24.21
N LEU A 346 -21.63 -3.70 -24.83
CA LEU A 346 -21.42 -2.98 -26.09
C LEU A 346 -20.48 -1.78 -25.92
N TRP A 347 -20.68 -1.02 -24.85
CA TRP A 347 -19.95 0.24 -24.61
C TRP A 347 -18.69 0.07 -23.74
N LEU A 348 -18.51 -1.08 -23.08
CA LEU A 348 -17.37 -1.38 -22.21
C LEU A 348 -16.01 -1.20 -22.90
N PRO A 349 -15.77 -1.71 -24.14
CA PRO A 349 -14.48 -1.53 -24.80
C PRO A 349 -14.14 -0.06 -25.04
N LEU A 350 -15.13 0.74 -25.44
CA LEU A 350 -14.95 2.17 -25.66
C LEU A 350 -14.71 2.92 -24.35
N GLY A 351 -15.49 2.62 -23.30
CA GLY A 351 -15.30 3.24 -21.99
C GLY A 351 -13.98 2.86 -21.31
N LEU A 352 -13.50 1.63 -21.46
CA LEU A 352 -12.17 1.23 -20.98
C LEU A 352 -11.06 1.85 -21.81
N GLY A 353 -11.26 1.94 -23.13
CA GLY A 353 -10.33 2.61 -24.03
C GLY A 353 -10.17 4.09 -23.70
N GLU A 354 -11.25 4.81 -23.40
CA GLU A 354 -11.22 6.22 -22.97
C GLU A 354 -10.41 6.42 -21.66
N ILE A 355 -10.66 5.55 -20.67
CA ILE A 355 -9.93 5.59 -19.40
C ILE A 355 -8.44 5.31 -19.62
N ALA A 356 -8.09 4.35 -20.48
CA ALA A 356 -6.71 4.05 -20.83
C ALA A 356 -6.05 5.21 -21.59
N SER A 357 -6.74 5.78 -22.58
CA SER A 357 -6.27 6.91 -23.40
C SER A 357 -5.97 8.17 -22.59
N THR A 358 -6.73 8.39 -21.52
CA THR A 358 -6.54 9.54 -20.62
C THR A 358 -5.13 9.57 -20.01
N LEU A 359 -4.54 8.40 -19.73
CA LEU A 359 -3.20 8.28 -19.13
C LEU A 359 -2.08 8.30 -20.16
N THR A 360 -2.36 7.97 -21.43
CA THR A 360 -1.32 7.79 -22.45
C THR A 360 -0.84 9.09 -23.08
N PHE A 361 -1.66 10.14 -23.10
CA PHE A 361 -1.26 11.44 -23.67
C PHE A 361 -0.42 12.32 -22.74
N SER A 362 -0.16 11.88 -21.51
CA SER A 362 0.53 12.68 -20.49
C SER A 362 -0.13 14.04 -20.21
N VAL A 363 -1.44 14.14 -20.43
CA VAL A 363 -2.25 15.35 -20.16
C VAL A 363 -2.90 15.30 -18.77
N HIS A 364 -3.07 14.11 -18.22
CA HIS A 364 -3.59 13.87 -16.87
C HIS A 364 -2.53 13.19 -16.02
N TYR A 365 -2.58 13.41 -14.71
CA TYR A 365 -1.83 12.61 -13.73
C TYR A 365 -2.62 11.34 -13.39
N LEU A 366 -1.95 10.32 -12.85
CA LEU A 366 -2.65 9.12 -12.40
C LEU A 366 -3.58 9.45 -11.21
N VAL A 367 -3.15 10.38 -10.35
CA VAL A 367 -3.94 10.79 -9.16
C VAL A 367 -5.31 11.37 -9.52
N ASP A 368 -5.45 12.16 -10.58
CA ASP A 368 -6.76 12.73 -10.95
C ASP A 368 -7.68 11.75 -11.67
N VAL A 369 -7.12 10.76 -12.36
CA VAL A 369 -7.86 9.60 -12.86
C VAL A 369 -8.50 8.83 -11.71
N CYS A 370 -7.79 8.67 -10.58
CA CYS A 370 -8.37 8.02 -9.41
C CYS A 370 -9.40 8.86 -8.67
N ALA A 371 -9.18 10.17 -8.56
CA ALA A 371 -10.16 11.06 -7.94
C ALA A 371 -11.49 11.14 -8.70
N ALA A 372 -11.50 10.81 -9.99
CA ALA A 372 -12.72 10.72 -10.79
C ALA A 372 -13.69 9.64 -10.28
N VAL A 373 -13.21 8.56 -9.66
CA VAL A 373 -14.08 7.46 -9.17
C VAL A 373 -15.04 7.89 -8.04
N PRO A 374 -14.58 8.39 -6.88
CA PRO A 374 -15.48 8.86 -5.83
C PRO A 374 -16.33 10.05 -6.29
N PHE A 375 -15.75 10.92 -7.11
CA PHE A 375 -16.44 12.07 -7.69
C PHE A 375 -17.65 11.64 -8.54
N THR A 376 -17.47 10.69 -9.46
CA THR A 376 -18.57 10.15 -10.27
C THR A 376 -19.65 9.52 -9.42
N ILE A 377 -19.29 8.76 -8.39
CA ILE A 377 -20.26 8.10 -7.50
C ILE A 377 -21.10 9.15 -6.75
N PHE A 378 -20.46 10.21 -6.27
CA PHE A 378 -21.15 11.33 -5.62
C PHE A 378 -22.12 12.05 -6.57
N CYS A 379 -21.67 12.40 -7.78
CA CYS A 379 -22.50 13.05 -8.79
C CYS A 379 -23.69 12.17 -9.21
N TRP A 380 -23.46 10.86 -9.36
CA TRP A 380 -24.50 9.89 -9.67
C TRP A 380 -25.53 9.76 -8.54
N TRP A 381 -25.08 9.74 -7.27
CA TRP A 381 -25.96 9.75 -6.11
C TRP A 381 -26.81 11.02 -6.05
N LEU A 382 -26.20 12.18 -6.28
CA LEU A 382 -26.88 13.47 -6.27
C LEU A 382 -27.93 13.55 -7.39
N ALA A 383 -27.62 13.00 -8.58
CA ALA A 383 -28.57 12.87 -9.68
C ALA A 383 -29.79 12.00 -9.29
N ASP A 384 -29.57 10.85 -8.66
CA ASP A 384 -30.66 9.97 -8.21
C ASP A 384 -31.52 10.62 -7.12
N VAL A 385 -30.91 11.37 -6.18
CA VAL A 385 -31.64 12.13 -5.16
C VAL A 385 -32.48 13.24 -5.78
N GLY A 386 -31.91 14.01 -6.71
CA GLY A 386 -32.60 15.12 -7.38
C GLY A 386 -33.86 14.66 -8.11
N ILE A 387 -33.74 13.62 -8.94
CA ILE A 387 -34.86 13.08 -9.72
C ILE A 387 -35.95 12.47 -8.83
N ARG A 388 -35.61 11.96 -7.66
CA ARG A 388 -36.60 11.40 -6.71
C ARG A 388 -37.34 12.46 -5.90
N ARG A 389 -36.66 13.54 -5.50
CA ARG A 389 -37.26 14.64 -4.73
C ARG A 389 -38.12 15.53 -5.60
N PHE A 390 -37.71 15.71 -6.85
CA PHE A 390 -38.40 16.54 -7.83
C PHE A 390 -38.68 15.71 -9.08
N PRO A 391 -39.60 14.72 -9.00
CA PRO A 391 -40.00 13.96 -10.16
C PRO A 391 -40.64 14.90 -11.20
N PRO A 392 -40.34 14.74 -12.50
CA PRO A 392 -41.00 15.52 -13.54
C PRO A 392 -42.52 15.37 -13.45
N THR A 393 -43.26 16.46 -13.61
CA THR A 393 -44.73 16.47 -13.59
C THR A 393 -45.31 15.45 -14.57
N GLY A 394 -46.17 14.54 -14.07
CA GLY A 394 -46.88 13.52 -14.86
C GLY A 394 -46.26 12.12 -14.90
N ASP A 395 -45.09 11.87 -14.29
CA ASP A 395 -44.45 10.54 -14.29
C ASP A 395 -44.62 9.78 -12.96
N PRO A 396 -44.71 8.43 -12.98
CA PRO A 396 -44.78 7.62 -11.77
C PRO A 396 -43.44 7.66 -10.98
N PRO A 397 -43.50 7.59 -9.63
CA PRO A 397 -42.30 7.62 -8.79
C PRO A 397 -41.38 6.44 -9.09
N LEU A 398 -40.11 6.72 -9.37
CA LEU A 398 -39.14 5.70 -9.76
C LEU A 398 -38.89 4.69 -8.62
N PRO A 399 -38.77 3.37 -8.92
CA PRO A 399 -38.47 2.37 -7.90
C PRO A 399 -37.17 2.68 -7.16
N ALA A 400 -37.18 2.42 -5.85
CA ALA A 400 -36.02 2.57 -4.97
C ALA A 400 -34.83 1.73 -5.48
N LEU A 401 -33.63 2.32 -5.53
CA LEU A 401 -32.42 1.54 -5.32
C LEU A 401 -32.58 0.86 -3.95
N GLY A 402 -32.23 -0.43 -3.84
CA GLY A 402 -32.73 -1.37 -2.82
C GLY A 402 -32.41 -1.10 -1.34
N ALA A 403 -32.06 0.13 -0.94
CA ALA A 403 -31.83 0.56 0.43
C ALA A 403 -32.91 1.54 0.97
N PRO A 404 -33.23 1.51 2.28
CA PRO A 404 -34.14 2.44 2.93
C PRO A 404 -33.71 3.92 2.83
N PRO A 405 -34.65 4.90 2.86
CA PRO A 405 -34.35 6.33 2.72
C PRO A 405 -33.31 6.88 3.70
N ALA A 406 -33.32 6.42 4.96
CA ALA A 406 -32.37 6.84 5.99
C ALA A 406 -30.93 6.35 5.70
N VAL A 407 -30.78 5.13 5.19
CA VAL A 407 -29.49 4.54 4.80
C VAL A 407 -28.90 5.29 3.60
N ARG A 408 -29.75 5.66 2.63
CA ARG A 408 -29.33 6.45 1.46
C ARG A 408 -28.89 7.87 1.83
N ARG A 409 -29.57 8.50 2.80
CA ARG A 409 -29.21 9.84 3.29
C ARG A 409 -27.89 9.82 4.05
N ARG A 410 -27.69 8.83 4.93
CA ARG A 410 -26.40 8.63 5.63
C ARG A 410 -25.27 8.35 4.65
N LEU A 411 -25.47 7.45 3.67
CA LEU A 411 -24.48 7.15 2.63
C LEU A 411 -24.13 8.36 1.77
N GLY A 412 -25.11 9.20 1.46
CA GLY A 412 -24.90 10.47 0.76
C GLY A 412 -24.01 11.44 1.51
N TRP A 413 -24.25 11.61 2.81
CA TRP A 413 -23.39 12.41 3.67
C TRP A 413 -22.00 11.79 3.84
N THR A 414 -21.89 10.46 3.87
CA THR A 414 -20.60 9.76 3.88
C THR A 414 -19.83 9.98 2.57
N LEU A 415 -20.50 9.95 1.42
CA LEU A 415 -19.90 10.24 0.10
C LEU A 415 -19.50 11.70 -0.05
N ALA A 416 -20.35 12.63 0.40
CA ALA A 416 -20.06 14.06 0.42
C ALA A 416 -18.88 14.37 1.36
N GLY A 417 -18.87 13.75 2.54
CA GLY A 417 -17.78 13.84 3.50
C GLY A 417 -16.48 13.23 2.97
N SER A 418 -16.54 12.12 2.22
CA SER A 418 -15.35 11.51 1.62
C SER A 418 -14.80 12.36 0.46
N LEU A 419 -15.65 12.97 -0.37
CA LEU A 419 -15.24 13.93 -1.39
C LEU A 419 -14.68 15.22 -0.77
N ALA A 420 -15.34 15.79 0.23
CA ALA A 420 -14.88 16.98 0.95
C ALA A 420 -13.56 16.71 1.67
N LEU A 421 -13.39 15.52 2.27
CA LEU A 421 -12.13 15.10 2.87
C LEU A 421 -11.04 14.91 1.82
N SER A 422 -11.36 14.39 0.63
CA SER A 422 -10.39 14.26 -0.49
C SER A 422 -9.91 15.62 -0.98
N LEU A 423 -10.83 16.58 -1.14
CA LEU A 423 -10.53 17.97 -1.52
C LEU A 423 -9.80 18.72 -0.40
N LEU A 424 -10.16 18.49 0.86
CA LEU A 424 -9.48 19.07 2.02
C LEU A 424 -8.05 18.52 2.16
N VAL A 425 -7.85 17.22 1.98
CA VAL A 425 -6.51 16.60 1.95
C VAL A 425 -5.65 17.21 0.85
N LEU A 426 -6.21 17.48 -0.34
CA LEU A 426 -5.53 18.17 -1.43
C LEU A 426 -5.15 19.62 -1.09
N VAL A 427 -6.04 20.37 -0.45
CA VAL A 427 -5.80 21.77 -0.05
C VAL A 427 -4.80 21.87 1.10
N LEU A 428 -4.88 20.95 2.07
CA LEU A 428 -3.98 20.88 3.22
C LEU A 428 -2.60 20.31 2.84
N TRP A 429 -2.52 19.52 1.76
CA TRP A 429 -1.27 18.98 1.22
C TRP A 429 -0.18 20.02 1.02
N GLY A 430 -0.54 21.11 0.33
CA GLY A 430 0.40 22.20 0.00
C GLY A 430 0.63 23.19 1.13
N LYS A 431 0.06 22.97 2.32
CA LYS A 431 0.30 23.79 3.51
C LYS A 431 1.04 23.06 4.62
N PHE A 432 1.03 21.73 4.63
CA PHE A 432 1.50 20.91 5.75
C PHE A 432 2.29 19.66 5.31
N ALA A 433 3.20 19.76 4.34
CA ALA A 433 4.08 18.64 3.97
C ALA A 433 4.65 17.97 5.26
N PRO A 434 4.47 16.65 5.49
CA PRO A 434 4.33 15.59 4.50
C PRO A 434 3.14 14.64 4.82
N ILE A 435 2.04 14.76 4.08
CA ILE A 435 1.32 13.54 3.69
C ILE A 435 2.02 13.10 2.38
N PRO A 436 2.41 11.83 2.21
CA PRO A 436 2.95 11.26 0.98
C PRO A 436 1.93 10.66 0.01
N PRO A 437 2.04 10.95 -1.27
CA PRO A 437 0.85 10.96 -2.12
C PRO A 437 0.23 9.63 -2.51
N TRP A 438 0.93 8.52 -2.28
CA TRP A 438 0.33 7.21 -2.38
C TRP A 438 -0.67 6.96 -1.22
N LEU A 439 -0.77 7.79 -0.17
CA LEU A 439 -1.91 7.78 0.78
C LEU A 439 -3.19 8.28 0.16
N ALA A 440 -3.08 9.15 -0.85
CA ALA A 440 -4.25 9.60 -1.57
C ALA A 440 -4.96 8.40 -2.21
N TRP A 441 -4.30 7.25 -2.42
CA TRP A 441 -4.84 6.10 -3.11
C TRP A 441 -5.63 5.13 -2.26
N PRO A 442 -5.22 4.72 -1.05
CA PRO A 442 -6.05 3.99 -0.11
C PRO A 442 -7.01 4.91 0.60
N ALA A 443 -6.62 6.16 0.91
CA ALA A 443 -7.60 7.12 1.35
C ALA A 443 -8.64 7.26 0.26
N ALA A 444 -8.30 7.55 -1.01
CA ALA A 444 -9.25 7.57 -2.11
C ALA A 444 -9.90 6.22 -2.37
N LEU A 445 -9.27 5.04 -2.28
CA LEU A 445 -9.88 3.71 -2.52
C LEU A 445 -10.73 3.24 -1.34
N ILE A 446 -10.51 3.74 -0.13
CA ILE A 446 -11.40 3.51 1.02
C ILE A 446 -12.56 4.51 0.95
N VAL A 447 -12.28 5.76 0.58
CA VAL A 447 -13.23 6.85 0.30
C VAL A 447 -14.04 6.61 -0.97
N SER A 448 -13.55 5.82 -1.94
CA SER A 448 -14.16 5.58 -3.25
C SER A 448 -14.50 4.11 -3.49
N GLY A 449 -13.69 3.16 -3.06
CA GLY A 449 -13.89 1.72 -3.24
C GLY A 449 -14.86 1.12 -2.24
N LEU A 450 -14.88 1.56 -0.96
CA LEU A 450 -15.93 1.14 -0.03
C LEU A 450 -17.30 1.68 -0.46
N PRO A 451 -17.44 2.97 -0.86
CA PRO A 451 -18.68 3.45 -1.43
C PRO A 451 -18.96 2.92 -2.84
N ALA A 452 -17.97 2.63 -3.69
CA ALA A 452 -18.18 1.98 -5.00
C ALA A 452 -18.67 0.55 -4.84
N TRP A 453 -18.13 -0.21 -3.88
CA TRP A 453 -18.55 -1.57 -3.59
C TRP A 453 -19.93 -1.62 -2.92
N VAL A 454 -20.20 -0.71 -1.98
CA VAL A 454 -21.54 -0.51 -1.38
C VAL A 454 -22.53 -0.04 -2.43
N ALA A 455 -22.16 0.90 -3.30
CA ALA A 455 -23.01 1.39 -4.37
C ALA A 455 -23.22 0.31 -5.45
N PHE A 456 -22.20 -0.46 -5.85
CA PHE A 456 -22.32 -1.60 -6.77
C PHE A 456 -23.26 -2.71 -6.24
N ARG A 457 -23.27 -2.93 -4.92
CA ARG A 457 -24.22 -3.82 -4.24
C ARG A 457 -25.65 -3.25 -4.18
N LEU A 458 -25.80 -1.92 -4.14
CA LEU A 458 -27.07 -1.20 -4.03
C LEU A 458 -27.67 -0.77 -5.39
N PHE A 459 -26.85 -0.69 -6.44
CA PHE A 459 -27.22 -0.45 -7.84
C PHE A 459 -27.82 -1.69 -8.52
N ARG A 460 -28.02 -2.77 -7.77
CA ARG A 460 -28.94 -3.83 -8.19
C ARG A 460 -30.37 -3.29 -8.07
N PRO A 461 -31.16 -3.28 -9.15
CA PRO A 461 -32.59 -2.99 -9.02
C PRO A 461 -33.20 -3.96 -8.01
N ALA A 462 -34.04 -3.46 -7.11
CA ALA A 462 -34.79 -4.30 -6.19
C ALA A 462 -35.58 -5.33 -7.01
N ARG A 463 -35.49 -6.62 -6.66
CA ARG A 463 -36.44 -7.60 -7.18
C ARG A 463 -37.82 -7.16 -6.69
N PRO A 464 -38.87 -7.17 -7.53
CA PRO A 464 -40.22 -7.02 -7.02
C PRO A 464 -40.41 -8.10 -5.95
N ALA A 465 -40.81 -7.67 -4.75
CA ALA A 465 -41.20 -8.63 -3.74
C ALA A 465 -42.34 -9.47 -4.32
N PRO A 466 -42.31 -10.81 -4.20
CA PRO A 466 -43.51 -11.59 -4.49
C PRO A 466 -44.65 -11.01 -3.66
N ALA A 467 -45.82 -10.82 -4.29
CA ALA A 467 -47.00 -10.31 -3.63
C ALA A 467 -47.22 -11.10 -2.34
N ALA A 468 -47.07 -10.43 -1.20
CA ALA A 468 -47.26 -11.07 0.09
C ALA A 468 -48.73 -11.46 0.18
N VAL A 469 -48.99 -12.77 0.14
CA VAL A 469 -50.26 -13.32 0.60
C VAL A 469 -50.38 -12.93 2.06
N SER A 470 -51.38 -12.12 2.35
CA SER A 470 -51.84 -11.78 3.69
C SER A 470 -52.32 -13.07 4.36
N SER A 471 -51.44 -13.73 5.13
CA SER A 471 -51.87 -14.60 6.22
C SER A 471 -51.68 -13.85 7.53
N ALA A 472 -52.81 -13.44 8.09
CA ALA A 472 -52.91 -12.88 9.42
C ALA A 472 -52.41 -13.88 10.47
N VAL A 473 -51.97 -13.32 11.61
CA VAL A 473 -51.43 -13.95 12.82
C VAL A 473 -49.90 -14.06 12.85
N ALA A 474 -49.26 -12.90 13.03
CA ALA A 474 -47.95 -12.80 13.67
C ALA A 474 -48.17 -12.38 15.14
N PRO A 475 -47.64 -13.13 16.14
CA PRO A 475 -47.71 -12.70 17.53
C PRO A 475 -46.93 -11.40 17.71
N PHE A 476 -47.51 -10.46 18.45
CA PHE A 476 -46.90 -9.16 18.80
C PHE A 476 -45.49 -9.35 19.38
N ALA A 477 -44.48 -9.16 18.54
CA ALA A 477 -43.09 -9.04 18.95
C ALA A 477 -42.77 -7.56 19.11
N GLY A 478 -42.68 -7.09 20.36
CA GLY A 478 -42.20 -5.73 20.64
C GLY A 478 -40.78 -5.52 20.06
N PRO A 479 -40.43 -4.30 19.62
CA PRO A 479 -39.14 -4.00 19.02
C PRO A 479 -38.04 -4.05 20.09
N ARG A 480 -37.34 -5.17 20.22
CA ARG A 480 -36.05 -5.22 20.93
C ARG A 480 -34.92 -4.92 19.95
N ALA A 481 -34.03 -4.01 20.36
CA ALA A 481 -32.93 -3.47 19.55
C ALA A 481 -32.07 -4.55 18.87
N ALA A 482 -32.00 -4.51 17.55
CA ALA A 482 -31.13 -5.37 16.75
C ALA A 482 -30.07 -4.53 16.04
N VAL A 483 -28.79 -4.82 16.29
CA VAL A 483 -27.68 -4.26 15.50
C VAL A 483 -27.66 -4.95 14.13
N PRO A 484 -27.69 -4.21 13.00
CA PRO A 484 -27.63 -4.82 11.69
C PRO A 484 -26.35 -5.65 11.52
N ALA A 485 -26.49 -6.90 11.06
CA ALA A 485 -25.35 -7.82 10.95
C ALA A 485 -24.21 -7.31 10.04
N ARG A 486 -24.53 -6.43 9.07
CA ARG A 486 -23.55 -5.76 8.21
C ARG A 486 -22.76 -4.67 8.95
N LEU A 487 -23.43 -3.94 9.85
CA LEU A 487 -22.78 -2.94 10.70
C LEU A 487 -21.79 -3.64 11.64
N LEU A 488 -22.23 -4.73 12.29
CA LEU A 488 -21.35 -5.53 13.15
C LEU A 488 -20.15 -6.12 12.39
N ALA A 489 -20.36 -6.66 11.19
CA ALA A 489 -19.27 -7.17 10.36
C ALA A 489 -18.28 -6.06 9.95
N GLY A 490 -18.78 -4.87 9.58
CA GLY A 490 -17.93 -3.72 9.27
C GLY A 490 -17.13 -3.25 10.49
N ALA A 491 -17.78 -3.15 11.65
CA ALA A 491 -17.13 -2.78 12.91
C ALA A 491 -16.00 -3.75 13.25
N VAL A 492 -16.28 -5.06 13.23
CA VAL A 492 -15.29 -6.12 13.54
C VAL A 492 -14.11 -6.12 12.55
N PHE A 493 -14.34 -5.79 11.27
CA PHE A 493 -13.28 -5.64 10.28
C PHE A 493 -12.36 -4.46 10.58
N PHE A 494 -12.92 -3.27 10.82
CA PHE A 494 -12.12 -2.07 11.11
C PHE A 494 -11.45 -2.11 12.49
N SER A 495 -12.08 -2.76 13.46
CA SER A 495 -11.52 -3.07 14.78
C SER A 495 -10.22 -3.87 14.65
N GLY A 496 -10.25 -5.00 13.92
CA GLY A 496 -9.05 -5.80 13.66
C GLY A 496 -7.97 -5.02 12.92
N GLY A 497 -8.35 -4.15 11.97
CA GLY A 497 -7.40 -3.25 11.31
C GLY A 497 -6.75 -2.24 12.26
N THR A 498 -7.52 -1.69 13.19
CA THR A 498 -7.06 -0.70 14.17
C THR A 498 -6.09 -1.33 15.16
N ALA A 499 -6.40 -2.53 15.66
CA ALA A 499 -5.52 -3.28 16.55
C ALA A 499 -4.13 -3.48 15.94
N LEU A 500 -4.05 -3.90 14.68
CA LEU A 500 -2.77 -4.16 14.01
C LEU A 500 -2.00 -2.88 13.64
N ILE A 501 -2.66 -1.75 13.42
CA ILE A 501 -1.94 -0.46 13.29
C ILE A 501 -1.30 -0.10 14.62
N LEU A 502 -2.06 -0.21 15.72
CA LEU A 502 -1.57 0.12 17.06
C LEU A 502 -0.40 -0.78 17.45
N GLU A 503 -0.51 -2.09 17.19
CA GLU A 503 0.55 -3.07 17.43
C GLU A 503 1.86 -2.69 16.71
N GLN A 504 1.81 -2.47 15.40
CA GLN A 504 2.99 -2.14 14.59
C GLN A 504 3.63 -0.80 14.98
N VAL A 505 2.83 0.22 15.33
CA VAL A 505 3.40 1.48 15.81
C VAL A 505 3.97 1.32 17.21
N ALA A 506 3.29 0.61 18.10
CA ALA A 506 3.75 0.43 19.45
C ALA A 506 5.07 -0.36 19.50
N GLU A 507 5.22 -1.42 18.68
CA GLU A 507 6.50 -2.12 18.51
C GLU A 507 7.63 -1.15 18.13
N LYS A 508 7.38 -0.30 17.14
CA LYS A 508 8.33 0.71 16.69
C LYS A 508 8.67 1.70 17.79
N TYR A 509 7.68 2.31 18.42
CA TYR A 509 7.91 3.33 19.46
C TYR A 509 8.58 2.73 20.68
N LEU A 510 8.16 1.54 21.11
CA LEU A 510 8.78 0.87 22.25
C LEU A 510 10.20 0.41 21.94
N SER A 511 10.59 0.18 20.68
CA SER A 511 11.99 -0.10 20.35
C SER A 511 12.92 1.11 20.55
N THR A 512 12.42 2.35 20.60
CA THR A 512 13.26 3.50 21.03
C THR A 512 13.50 3.49 22.53
N LEU A 513 12.56 2.94 23.31
CA LEU A 513 12.64 2.85 24.76
C LEU A 513 13.45 1.64 25.20
N VAL A 514 13.07 0.45 24.73
CA VAL A 514 13.64 -0.83 25.18
C VAL A 514 14.95 -1.14 24.43
N GLY A 515 15.13 -0.62 23.21
CA GLY A 515 16.25 -0.88 22.31
C GLY A 515 15.81 -1.59 21.03
N ALA A 516 16.58 -1.44 19.95
CA ALA A 516 16.27 -2.03 18.65
C ALA A 516 16.71 -3.51 18.52
N SER A 517 16.78 -4.25 19.63
CA SER A 517 17.20 -5.66 19.65
C SER A 517 16.00 -6.61 19.52
N ARG A 518 16.21 -7.79 18.93
CA ARG A 518 15.15 -8.82 18.82
C ARG A 518 14.61 -9.27 20.19
N PRO A 519 15.45 -9.48 21.23
CA PRO A 519 14.97 -9.76 22.59
C PRO A 519 14.00 -8.71 23.13
N ALA A 520 14.29 -7.43 22.91
CA ALA A 520 13.43 -6.33 23.34
C ALA A 520 12.04 -6.40 22.67
N ALA A 521 12.01 -6.65 21.36
CA ALA A 521 10.76 -6.82 20.62
C ALA A 521 9.92 -8.00 21.14
N THR A 522 10.55 -9.14 21.49
CA THR A 522 9.85 -10.30 22.05
C THR A 522 9.21 -10.00 23.42
N ILE A 523 9.87 -9.22 24.27
CA ILE A 523 9.32 -8.82 25.57
C ILE A 523 8.11 -7.90 25.38
N VAL A 524 8.21 -6.95 24.46
CA VAL A 524 7.09 -6.05 24.10
C VAL A 524 5.88 -6.87 23.62
N LEU A 525 6.11 -7.88 22.78
CA LEU A 525 5.08 -8.78 22.29
C LEU A 525 4.45 -9.61 23.43
N ALA A 526 5.27 -10.11 24.37
CA ALA A 526 4.78 -10.85 25.54
C ALA A 526 3.86 -9.99 26.42
N VAL A 527 4.20 -8.72 26.63
CA VAL A 527 3.35 -7.75 27.35
C VAL A 527 2.04 -7.52 26.62
N TYR A 528 2.09 -7.34 25.30
CA TYR A 528 0.91 -7.14 24.45
C TYR A 528 -0.08 -8.31 24.56
N PHE A 529 0.42 -9.54 24.42
CA PHE A 529 -0.42 -10.74 24.57
C PHE A 529 -0.90 -10.95 26.00
N THR A 530 -0.10 -10.62 27.01
CA THR A 530 -0.55 -10.69 28.41
C THR A 530 -1.80 -9.81 28.63
N GLY A 531 -1.83 -8.61 28.06
CA GLY A 531 -3.03 -7.76 28.09
C GLY A 531 -4.23 -8.40 27.40
N LEU A 532 -4.05 -9.00 26.22
CA LEU A 532 -5.13 -9.74 25.53
C LEU A 532 -5.70 -10.88 26.39
N ALA A 533 -4.85 -11.65 27.08
CA ALA A 533 -5.28 -12.72 27.98
C ALA A 533 -6.08 -12.17 29.17
N LEU A 534 -5.58 -11.11 29.83
CA LEU A 534 -6.28 -10.49 30.96
C LEU A 534 -7.63 -9.91 30.55
N GLY A 535 -7.69 -9.25 29.38
CA GLY A 535 -8.92 -8.75 28.78
C GLY A 535 -9.94 -9.86 28.55
N ALA A 536 -9.50 -10.97 27.96
CA ALA A 536 -10.36 -12.12 27.71
C ALA A 536 -10.86 -12.79 29.00
N TRP A 537 -10.03 -12.82 30.05
CA TRP A 537 -10.34 -13.44 31.35
C TRP A 537 -11.35 -12.63 32.18
N LEU A 538 -11.12 -11.32 32.29
CA LEU A 538 -11.90 -10.40 33.13
C LEU A 538 -13.17 -9.86 32.45
N CYS A 539 -13.35 -10.09 31.15
CA CYS A 539 -14.51 -9.59 30.40
C CYS A 539 -15.86 -10.08 30.97
N PRO A 540 -16.84 -9.19 31.20
CA PRO A 540 -18.19 -9.56 31.61
C PRO A 540 -18.88 -10.49 30.59
N ARG A 541 -19.37 -11.63 31.07
CA ARG A 541 -19.93 -12.73 30.24
C ARG A 541 -21.42 -12.59 29.91
N ARG A 542 -22.06 -11.50 30.33
CA ARG A 542 -23.51 -11.28 30.20
C ARG A 542 -23.86 -10.72 28.83
N SER A 543 -24.88 -11.23 28.14
CA SER A 543 -25.32 -10.68 26.83
C SER A 543 -25.94 -9.29 26.93
N VAL A 544 -26.53 -8.94 28.08
CA VAL A 544 -27.13 -7.63 28.34
C VAL A 544 -26.07 -6.53 28.19
N GLY A 545 -26.34 -5.54 27.34
CA GLY A 545 -25.44 -4.41 27.10
C GLY A 545 -24.15 -4.75 26.34
N ALA A 546 -24.02 -5.94 25.74
CA ALA A 546 -22.78 -6.37 25.08
C ALA A 546 -22.36 -5.47 23.91
N VAL A 547 -23.30 -4.96 23.12
CA VAL A 547 -23.02 -3.99 22.04
C VAL A 547 -22.50 -2.67 22.60
N ARG A 548 -23.09 -2.20 23.71
CA ARG A 548 -22.62 -0.99 24.40
C ARG A 548 -21.20 -1.16 24.93
N ARG A 549 -20.89 -2.34 25.49
CA ARG A 549 -19.52 -2.66 25.91
C ARG A 549 -18.55 -2.67 24.73
N LEU A 550 -18.90 -3.31 23.62
CA LEU A 550 -18.06 -3.31 22.41
C LEU A 550 -17.81 -1.88 21.91
N ALA A 551 -18.84 -1.03 21.88
CA ALA A 551 -18.69 0.39 21.53
C ALA A 551 -17.76 1.14 22.50
N LEU A 552 -17.85 0.89 23.81
CA LEU A 552 -16.98 1.51 24.81
C LEU A 552 -15.53 1.03 24.71
N LEU A 553 -15.31 -0.25 24.42
CA LEU A 553 -13.96 -0.80 24.19
C LEU A 553 -13.29 -0.09 23.00
N GLU A 554 -14.00 0.07 21.89
CA GLU A 554 -13.51 0.77 20.70
C GLU A 554 -13.24 2.25 20.97
N LEU A 555 -14.15 2.95 21.66
CA LEU A 555 -13.91 4.35 22.06
C LEU A 555 -12.69 4.48 22.98
N PHE A 556 -12.50 3.52 23.89
CA PHE A 556 -11.34 3.49 24.78
C PHE A 556 -10.05 3.25 24.02
N ILE A 557 -10.02 2.27 23.10
CA ILE A 557 -8.86 2.02 22.22
C ILE A 557 -8.53 3.28 21.42
N GLY A 558 -9.55 3.95 20.87
CA GLY A 558 -9.38 5.20 20.13
C GLY A 558 -8.80 6.33 20.98
N ALA A 559 -9.34 6.53 22.19
CA ALA A 559 -8.84 7.51 23.14
C ALA A 559 -7.40 7.20 23.59
N TRP A 560 -7.08 5.92 23.82
CA TRP A 560 -5.74 5.51 24.20
C TRP A 560 -4.74 5.68 23.06
N ALA A 561 -5.12 5.38 21.81
CA ALA A 561 -4.28 5.63 20.64
C ALA A 561 -3.96 7.13 20.47
N ALA A 562 -4.93 8.02 20.72
CA ALA A 562 -4.69 9.46 20.74
C ALA A 562 -3.76 9.89 21.90
N LEU A 563 -3.96 9.32 23.10
CA LEU A 563 -3.06 9.55 24.24
C LEU A 563 -1.64 9.07 23.93
N PHE A 564 -1.49 7.91 23.28
CA PHE A 564 -0.20 7.38 22.83
C PHE A 564 0.49 8.38 21.88
N ALA A 565 -0.24 8.87 20.87
CA ALA A 565 0.28 9.83 19.89
C ALA A 565 0.77 11.15 20.52
N ILE A 566 0.14 11.60 21.61
CA ILE A 566 0.50 12.85 22.29
C ILE A 566 1.58 12.64 23.35
N GLY A 567 1.39 11.62 24.19
CA GLY A 567 2.08 11.47 25.47
C GLY A 567 3.38 10.68 25.42
N PHE A 568 3.54 9.75 24.48
CA PHE A 568 4.64 8.78 24.50
C PHE A 568 6.03 9.43 24.50
N PHE A 569 6.32 10.32 23.54
CA PHE A 569 7.63 10.99 23.46
C PHE A 569 7.88 12.02 24.54
N SER A 570 6.84 12.49 25.22
CA SER A 570 7.00 13.34 26.40
C SER A 570 7.42 12.49 27.60
N ALA A 571 6.80 11.32 27.78
CA ALA A 571 7.19 10.37 28.80
C ALA A 571 8.62 9.83 28.56
N ASP A 572 8.98 9.52 27.31
CA ASP A 572 10.33 9.08 26.92
C ASP A 572 11.40 10.12 27.27
N ARG A 573 11.16 11.40 26.96
CA ARG A 573 12.09 12.49 27.32
C ARG A 573 12.26 12.66 28.83
N VAL A 574 11.17 12.61 29.59
CA VAL A 574 11.21 12.71 31.06
C VAL A 574 12.00 11.54 31.65
N LEU A 575 11.76 10.33 31.13
CA LEU A 575 12.50 9.14 31.54
C LEU A 575 13.99 9.29 31.20
N GLY A 576 14.33 9.68 29.98
CA GLY A 576 15.72 9.87 29.56
C GLY A 576 16.48 10.84 30.47
N GLY A 577 15.84 11.95 30.86
CA GLY A 577 16.38 12.90 31.84
C GLY A 577 16.57 12.27 33.23
N TRP A 578 15.57 11.55 33.74
CA TRP A 578 15.66 10.87 35.03
C TRP A 578 16.76 9.79 35.05
N LEU A 579 16.90 9.01 33.99
CA LEU A 579 17.93 7.98 33.86
C LEU A 579 19.35 8.55 33.81
N ALA A 580 19.53 9.70 33.15
CA ALA A 580 20.81 10.39 33.12
C ALA A 580 21.27 10.80 34.54
N THR A 581 20.32 11.19 35.40
CA THR A 581 20.63 11.62 36.78
C THR A 581 20.87 10.45 37.74
N THR A 582 20.12 9.35 37.64
CA THR A 582 20.11 8.29 38.66
C THR A 582 21.19 7.23 38.50
N GLY A 583 21.77 7.05 37.30
CA GLY A 583 22.87 6.09 37.09
C GLY A 583 22.46 4.64 37.27
N THR A 584 21.20 4.33 36.98
CA THR A 584 20.63 2.99 37.07
C THR A 584 21.45 1.96 36.29
N SER A 585 21.64 0.79 36.91
CA SER A 585 22.25 -0.38 36.25
C SER A 585 21.48 -0.80 34.98
N ALA A 586 22.12 -1.52 34.07
CA ALA A 586 21.48 -2.03 32.84
C ALA A 586 20.24 -2.90 33.14
N ALA A 587 20.28 -3.68 34.22
CA ALA A 587 19.17 -4.51 34.67
C ALA A 587 18.00 -3.65 35.19
N SER A 588 18.29 -2.67 36.05
CA SER A 588 17.27 -1.73 36.58
C SER A 588 16.62 -0.92 35.46
N LEU A 589 17.41 -0.50 34.47
CA LEU A 589 16.91 0.21 33.29
C LEU A 589 15.94 -0.66 32.47
N THR A 590 16.33 -1.92 32.22
CA THR A 590 15.46 -2.87 31.52
C THR A 590 14.13 -3.05 32.24
N LEU A 591 14.13 -3.16 33.58
CA LEU A 591 12.90 -3.27 34.38
C LEU A 591 12.01 -2.04 34.25
N VAL A 592 12.58 -0.83 34.36
CA VAL A 592 11.82 0.43 34.20
C VAL A 592 11.20 0.52 32.80
N ARG A 593 11.93 0.09 31.77
CA ARG A 593 11.45 0.09 30.38
C ARG A 593 10.36 -0.94 30.14
N ILE A 594 10.48 -2.14 30.72
CA ILE A 594 9.40 -3.13 30.70
C ILE A 594 8.16 -2.55 31.39
N ALA A 595 8.32 -1.90 32.55
CA ALA A 595 7.21 -1.25 33.24
C ALA A 595 6.54 -0.16 32.38
N LEU A 596 7.32 0.65 31.65
CA LEU A 596 6.76 1.64 30.72
C LEU A 596 6.07 1.00 29.51
N ALA A 597 6.64 -0.07 28.95
CA ALA A 597 5.98 -0.84 27.90
C ALA A 597 4.64 -1.39 28.40
N VAL A 598 4.59 -1.91 29.63
CA VAL A 598 3.35 -2.35 30.29
C VAL A 598 2.37 -1.20 30.44
N ILE A 599 2.79 -0.03 30.90
CA ILE A 599 1.90 1.14 31.06
C ILE A 599 1.25 1.54 29.72
N TRP A 600 2.03 1.56 28.63
CA TRP A 600 1.52 1.99 27.33
C TRP A 600 0.74 0.91 26.58
N LEU A 601 1.10 -0.37 26.73
CA LEU A 601 0.48 -1.47 25.98
C LEU A 601 -0.66 -2.16 26.70
N LEU A 602 -0.57 -2.34 28.02
CA LEU A 602 -1.51 -3.20 28.74
C LEU A 602 -2.95 -2.68 28.65
N PRO A 603 -3.24 -1.37 28.78
CA PRO A 603 -4.62 -0.88 28.71
C PRO A 603 -5.32 -1.12 27.35
N PRO A 604 -4.76 -0.73 26.18
CA PRO A 604 -5.43 -0.96 24.90
C PRO A 604 -5.51 -2.45 24.56
N THR A 605 -4.50 -3.26 24.92
CA THR A 605 -4.51 -4.71 24.67
C THR A 605 -5.48 -5.45 25.57
N PHE A 606 -5.68 -4.99 26.81
CA PHE A 606 -6.76 -5.45 27.67
C PHE A 606 -8.12 -5.22 27.00
N ALA A 607 -8.34 -4.03 26.44
CA ALA A 607 -9.59 -3.73 25.75
C ALA A 607 -9.78 -4.63 24.52
N MET A 608 -8.75 -4.80 23.69
CA MET A 608 -8.75 -5.71 22.53
C MET A 608 -9.03 -7.17 22.94
N GLY A 609 -8.46 -7.63 24.06
CA GLY A 609 -8.68 -8.99 24.58
C GLY A 609 -10.13 -9.26 24.98
N ALA A 610 -10.83 -8.21 25.44
CA ALA A 610 -12.24 -8.29 25.84
C ALA A 610 -13.22 -8.31 24.64
N GLU A 611 -12.76 -7.97 23.42
CA GLU A 611 -13.63 -7.86 22.24
C GLU A 611 -14.22 -9.21 21.81
N LEU A 612 -13.40 -10.27 21.72
CA LEU A 612 -13.86 -11.58 21.24
C LEU A 612 -14.90 -12.24 22.17
N PRO A 613 -14.71 -12.27 23.52
CA PRO A 613 -15.75 -12.74 24.43
C PRO A 613 -17.00 -11.86 24.43
N THR A 614 -16.85 -10.53 24.25
CA THR A 614 -17.97 -9.61 24.11
C THR A 614 -18.75 -9.85 22.82
N LEU A 615 -18.07 -10.09 21.71
CA LEU A 615 -18.64 -10.43 20.42
C LEU A 615 -19.42 -11.76 20.48
N ALA A 616 -18.87 -12.77 21.17
CA ALA A 616 -19.59 -14.02 21.43
C ALA A 616 -20.89 -13.75 22.22
N ALA A 617 -20.85 -12.88 23.23
CA ALA A 617 -22.04 -12.47 24.00
C ALA A 617 -23.06 -11.69 23.14
N VAL A 618 -22.61 -10.86 22.19
CA VAL A 618 -23.48 -10.18 21.20
C VAL A 618 -24.18 -11.19 20.31
N LEU A 619 -23.46 -12.16 19.74
CA LEU A 619 -24.01 -13.17 18.84
C LEU A 619 -25.02 -14.09 19.54
N ALA A 620 -24.75 -14.46 20.80
CA ALA A 620 -25.67 -15.27 21.60
C ALA A 620 -26.96 -14.50 21.97
N GLY A 621 -26.87 -13.19 22.20
CA GLY A 621 -27.96 -12.37 22.75
C GLY A 621 -28.99 -11.84 21.75
N HIS A 622 -28.74 -11.86 20.43
CA HIS A 622 -29.59 -11.19 19.43
C HIS A 622 -30.18 -12.17 18.42
N ARG A 623 -31.52 -12.24 18.33
CA ARG A 623 -32.26 -13.17 17.44
C ARG A 623 -31.83 -13.10 15.97
N ASP A 624 -31.60 -11.91 15.42
CA ASP A 624 -31.17 -11.73 14.01
C ASP A 624 -29.74 -12.26 13.72
N LEU A 625 -28.96 -12.49 14.78
CA LEU A 625 -27.60 -12.99 14.74
C LEU A 625 -27.49 -14.44 15.22
N GLN A 626 -28.55 -14.98 15.84
CA GLN A 626 -28.62 -16.37 16.25
C GLN A 626 -28.50 -17.30 15.04
N GLY A 627 -27.64 -18.32 15.14
CA GLY A 627 -27.31 -19.24 14.05
C GLY A 627 -26.14 -18.79 13.15
N ARG A 628 -25.54 -17.60 13.38
CA ARG A 628 -24.27 -17.22 12.73
C ARG A 628 -23.09 -17.76 13.52
N SER A 629 -22.09 -18.30 12.81
CA SER A 629 -20.89 -18.87 13.44
C SER A 629 -19.93 -17.78 13.93
N LEU A 630 -19.45 -17.89 15.17
CA LEU A 630 -18.39 -17.05 15.73
C LEU A 630 -17.10 -17.09 14.88
N PRO A 631 -16.64 -18.25 14.36
CA PRO A 631 -15.53 -18.32 13.41
C PRO A 631 -15.64 -17.39 12.21
N ARG A 632 -16.86 -17.11 11.72
CA ARG A 632 -17.06 -16.18 10.59
C ARG A 632 -16.69 -14.75 10.95
N TYR A 633 -17.07 -14.27 12.13
CA TYR A 633 -16.74 -12.92 12.56
C TYR A 633 -15.27 -12.80 12.98
N TYR A 634 -14.69 -13.86 13.54
CA TYR A 634 -13.24 -13.97 13.75
C TYR A 634 -12.47 -13.86 12.42
N ALA A 635 -12.91 -14.57 11.36
CA ALA A 635 -12.31 -14.44 10.03
C ALA A 635 -12.43 -13.01 9.46
N ILE A 636 -13.54 -12.31 9.72
CA ILE A 636 -13.72 -10.91 9.29
C ILE A 636 -12.76 -9.97 10.04
N ASN A 637 -12.56 -10.19 11.34
CA ASN A 637 -11.60 -9.43 12.14
C ASN A 637 -10.17 -9.60 11.60
N LEU A 638 -9.77 -10.86 11.39
CA LEU A 638 -8.46 -11.20 10.80
C LEU A 638 -8.30 -10.67 9.37
N ALA A 639 -9.36 -10.64 8.56
CA ALA A 639 -9.31 -10.03 7.23
C ALA A 639 -9.03 -8.52 7.29
N GLY A 640 -9.58 -7.84 8.30
CA GLY A 640 -9.27 -6.45 8.59
C GLY A 640 -7.82 -6.26 9.03
N ALA A 641 -7.39 -7.07 10.01
CA ALA A 641 -6.00 -7.12 10.47
C ALA A 641 -5.01 -7.32 9.30
N PHE A 642 -5.28 -8.27 8.40
CA PHE A 642 -4.49 -8.50 7.19
C PHE A 642 -4.45 -7.27 6.29
N ALA A 643 -5.60 -6.70 5.95
CA ALA A 643 -5.68 -5.57 5.03
C ALA A 643 -4.90 -4.35 5.53
N PHE A 644 -4.97 -4.06 6.83
CA PHE A 644 -4.25 -2.94 7.44
C PHE A 644 -2.79 -3.25 7.75
N THR A 645 -2.42 -4.50 8.01
CA THR A 645 -1.00 -4.90 8.13
C THR A 645 -0.29 -4.83 6.77
N PHE A 646 -0.93 -5.35 5.73
CA PHE A 646 -0.43 -5.24 4.36
C PHE A 646 -0.38 -3.79 3.91
N GLY A 647 -1.40 -3.01 4.29
CA GLY A 647 -1.52 -1.60 3.95
C GLY A 647 -0.55 -0.69 4.70
N ALA A 648 -0.49 -0.73 6.02
CA ALA A 648 0.11 0.32 6.86
C ALA A 648 1.58 0.70 6.55
N PRO A 649 2.51 -0.22 6.27
CA PRO A 649 3.88 0.15 5.90
C PRO A 649 3.94 0.84 4.55
N VAL A 650 3.13 0.36 3.61
CA VAL A 650 2.98 0.94 2.28
C VAL A 650 2.25 2.26 2.37
N LEU A 651 1.25 2.37 3.28
CA LEU A 651 0.10 3.28 3.26
C LEU A 651 -0.05 4.26 4.43
N LEU A 652 0.54 4.05 5.59
CA LEU A 652 0.37 4.93 6.76
C LEU A 652 1.72 5.42 7.27
N PHE A 653 2.68 4.51 7.43
CA PHE A 653 3.94 4.84 8.07
C PHE A 653 4.88 5.61 7.16
N ASN A 654 5.02 5.13 5.92
CA ASN A 654 5.76 5.84 4.89
C ASN A 654 5.15 7.22 4.61
N THR A 655 3.90 7.45 5.03
CA THR A 655 3.14 8.64 4.74
C THR A 655 3.12 9.65 5.87
N ILE A 656 2.18 9.44 6.78
CA ILE A 656 1.86 10.36 7.86
C ILE A 656 2.76 10.06 9.07
N GLY A 657 3.78 9.22 8.85
CA GLY A 657 4.64 8.70 9.89
C GLY A 657 3.93 7.71 10.79
N ALA A 658 4.70 7.10 11.69
CA ALA A 658 4.14 6.28 12.77
C ALA A 658 3.15 7.08 13.65
N ASN A 659 3.42 8.37 13.89
CA ASN A 659 2.54 9.20 14.73
C ASN A 659 1.18 9.48 14.07
N GLY A 660 1.18 9.77 12.77
CA GLY A 660 -0.05 9.95 12.02
C GLY A 660 -0.85 8.65 11.91
N ALA A 661 -0.19 7.50 11.87
CA ALA A 661 -0.85 6.20 11.90
C ALA A 661 -1.59 5.94 13.24
N LEU A 662 -1.05 6.40 14.38
CA LEU A 662 -1.77 6.38 15.65
C LEU A 662 -3.01 7.28 15.63
N TRP A 663 -2.91 8.48 15.07
CA TRP A 663 -4.08 9.35 14.89
C TRP A 663 -5.14 8.73 13.98
N PHE A 664 -4.70 8.09 12.90
CA PHE A 664 -5.60 7.36 12.01
C PHE A 664 -6.29 6.20 12.73
N ALA A 665 -5.54 5.40 13.50
CA ALA A 665 -6.08 4.33 14.34
C ALA A 665 -7.08 4.89 15.38
N ALA A 666 -6.75 6.01 16.03
CA ALA A 666 -7.60 6.68 17.01
C ALA A 666 -8.95 7.10 16.41
N LEU A 667 -8.92 7.76 15.26
CA LEU A 667 -10.11 8.19 14.53
C LEU A 667 -10.93 7.00 14.02
N LEU A 668 -10.27 5.93 13.57
CA LEU A 668 -10.94 4.73 13.08
C LEU A 668 -11.65 3.98 14.20
N ALA A 669 -10.99 3.74 15.34
CA ALA A 669 -11.60 3.15 16.53
C ALA A 669 -12.75 4.01 17.07
N ALA A 670 -12.56 5.33 17.15
CA ALA A 670 -13.63 6.24 17.57
C ALA A 670 -14.83 6.18 16.62
N PHE A 671 -14.60 6.13 15.30
CA PHE A 671 -15.64 5.96 14.30
C PHE A 671 -16.39 4.63 14.48
N VAL A 672 -15.68 3.52 14.70
CA VAL A 672 -16.28 2.20 14.96
C VAL A 672 -17.13 2.24 16.24
N GLY A 673 -16.59 2.79 17.32
CA GLY A 673 -17.28 2.97 18.60
C GLY A 673 -18.55 3.81 18.48
N VAL A 674 -18.49 4.96 17.81
CA VAL A 674 -19.67 5.81 17.53
C VAL A 674 -20.65 5.13 16.58
N ALA A 675 -20.20 4.38 15.60
CA ALA A 675 -21.08 3.64 14.68
C ALA A 675 -21.86 2.54 15.42
N LEU A 676 -21.20 1.80 16.31
CA LEU A 676 -21.83 0.81 17.18
C LEU A 676 -22.79 1.49 18.18
N TRP A 677 -22.39 2.62 18.76
CA TRP A 677 -23.20 3.39 19.71
C TRP A 677 -24.45 4.00 19.06
N SER A 678 -24.32 4.63 17.90
CA SER A 678 -25.44 5.22 17.14
C SER A 678 -26.36 4.17 16.54
N GLY A 679 -25.86 2.95 16.30
CA GLY A 679 -26.67 1.77 16.02
C GLY A 679 -27.63 1.41 17.15
N LEU A 680 -27.34 1.82 18.40
CA LEU A 680 -28.24 1.68 19.56
C LEU A 680 -29.32 2.77 19.56
N GLY A 681 -28.97 4.01 19.17
CA GLY A 681 -29.86 5.18 19.21
C GLY A 681 -30.99 5.19 18.18
N ALA A 682 -30.91 4.37 17.13
CA ALA A 682 -32.01 4.18 16.17
C ALA A 682 -33.20 3.40 16.75
N VAL A 683 -33.14 3.00 18.03
CA VAL A 683 -34.14 2.15 18.70
C VAL A 683 -34.76 2.82 19.95
N GLN A 684 -34.36 4.03 20.32
CA GLN A 684 -34.89 4.72 21.52
C GLN A 684 -36.12 5.60 21.25
N ALA A 685 -37.14 5.06 20.58
CA ALA A 685 -38.46 5.68 20.52
C ALA A 685 -39.56 4.63 20.77
N ALA A 686 -39.54 4.03 21.96
CA ALA A 686 -40.71 3.36 22.52
C ALA A 686 -40.67 3.54 24.05
N PRO A 687 -41.77 3.99 24.68
CA PRO A 687 -41.77 4.41 26.07
C PRO A 687 -41.57 3.22 27.01
N VAL A 688 -40.66 3.42 27.97
CA VAL A 688 -40.16 2.44 28.96
C VAL A 688 -41.23 1.99 29.96
N ALA A 689 -42.39 2.65 30.02
CA ALA A 689 -43.44 2.40 31.01
C ALA A 689 -44.21 1.07 30.83
N ALA A 690 -44.20 0.47 29.64
CA ALA A 690 -44.97 -0.77 29.38
C ALA A 690 -44.18 -2.07 29.66
N VAL A 691 -42.85 -1.99 29.83
CA VAL A 691 -41.97 -3.18 29.94
C VAL A 691 -41.83 -3.65 31.39
N THR A 692 -42.01 -2.76 32.36
CA THR A 692 -42.05 -3.12 33.79
C THR A 692 -43.32 -3.89 34.17
N ALA A 693 -44.47 -3.61 33.54
CA ALA A 693 -45.74 -4.28 33.86
C ALA A 693 -45.83 -5.75 33.35
N LEU A 694 -45.05 -6.14 32.34
CA LEU A 694 -45.07 -7.50 31.77
C LEU A 694 -44.02 -8.45 32.37
N ALA A 695 -43.01 -7.90 33.06
CA ALA A 695 -41.95 -8.67 33.69
C ALA A 695 -42.45 -9.38 34.98
N ASP A 696 -43.38 -8.76 35.69
CA ASP A 696 -43.97 -9.33 36.91
C ASP A 696 -44.97 -10.46 36.63
N THR A 697 -45.59 -10.47 35.43
CA THR A 697 -46.55 -11.53 35.03
C THR A 697 -45.89 -12.75 34.40
N THR A 698 -44.63 -12.67 33.96
CA THR A 698 -43.89 -13.78 33.33
C THR A 698 -43.08 -14.64 34.31
N ALA A 699 -43.07 -14.26 35.60
CA ALA A 699 -42.40 -15.02 36.67
C ALA A 699 -43.20 -16.24 37.18
N SER A 700 -44.43 -16.47 36.70
CA SER A 700 -45.35 -17.50 37.23
C SER A 700 -45.67 -18.67 36.29
N LEU A 701 -44.98 -18.81 35.15
CA LEU A 701 -45.19 -19.96 34.24
C LEU A 701 -44.19 -21.11 34.49
N PRO A 702 -44.68 -22.37 34.62
CA PRO A 702 -43.82 -23.53 34.87
C PRO A 702 -42.88 -23.83 33.69
N ALA A 703 -41.60 -24.06 34.00
CA ALA A 703 -40.46 -24.17 33.08
C ALA A 703 -40.48 -25.37 32.08
N LYS A 704 -41.61 -26.05 31.86
CA LYS A 704 -41.70 -27.26 31.03
C LYS A 704 -42.23 -27.05 29.60
N LEU A 705 -42.59 -25.82 29.20
CA LEU A 705 -43.26 -25.55 27.90
C LEU A 705 -42.40 -24.82 26.86
N VAL A 706 -41.12 -24.56 27.12
CA VAL A 706 -40.17 -24.07 26.09
C VAL A 706 -39.31 -25.25 25.65
N PRO A 707 -39.44 -25.76 24.41
CA PRO A 707 -38.55 -26.80 23.93
C PRO A 707 -37.11 -26.26 23.97
N PRO A 708 -36.14 -26.95 24.61
CA PRO A 708 -34.75 -26.56 24.53
C PRO A 708 -34.34 -26.56 23.06
N PHE A 709 -33.81 -25.44 22.59
CA PHE A 709 -33.21 -25.34 21.27
C PHE A 709 -32.02 -26.31 21.22
N HIS A 710 -32.22 -27.48 20.60
CA HIS A 710 -31.16 -28.41 20.28
C HIS A 710 -30.47 -27.92 19.01
N PRO A 711 -29.22 -27.40 19.07
CA PRO A 711 -28.46 -27.19 17.85
C PRO A 711 -28.28 -28.54 17.12
N PRO A 712 -28.37 -28.59 15.78
CA PRO A 712 -28.16 -29.82 15.03
C PRO A 712 -26.79 -30.41 15.41
N ALA A 713 -26.78 -31.69 15.78
CA ALA A 713 -25.62 -32.40 16.29
C ALA A 713 -24.51 -32.46 15.24
N GLY A 714 -23.59 -31.49 15.26
CA GLY A 714 -22.23 -31.71 14.79
C GLY A 714 -21.57 -32.79 15.66
N PRO A 715 -20.48 -33.44 15.19
CA PRO A 715 -19.78 -34.47 15.95
C PRO A 715 -19.42 -33.93 17.34
N ARG A 716 -20.10 -34.43 18.37
CA ARG A 716 -19.87 -34.07 19.76
C ARG A 716 -18.57 -34.73 20.19
N PHE A 717 -17.49 -33.96 20.20
CA PHE A 717 -16.27 -34.37 20.87
C PHE A 717 -16.57 -34.46 22.38
N ASN A 718 -16.67 -35.68 22.89
CA ASN A 718 -16.85 -35.97 24.33
C ASN A 718 -15.50 -35.80 25.04
N LEU A 719 -14.95 -34.58 24.99
CA LEU A 719 -13.69 -34.22 25.62
C LEU A 719 -13.98 -33.64 27.01
N SER A 720 -13.21 -34.06 28.01
CA SER A 720 -13.21 -33.37 29.31
C SER A 720 -12.85 -31.89 29.09
N LEU A 721 -13.35 -31.00 29.95
CA LEU A 721 -13.19 -29.53 29.79
C LEU A 721 -11.71 -29.09 29.69
N VAL A 722 -10.78 -29.93 30.14
CA VAL A 722 -9.32 -29.74 30.12
C VAL A 722 -8.71 -29.93 28.72
N GLN A 723 -9.19 -30.88 27.93
CA GLN A 723 -8.57 -31.22 26.64
C GLN A 723 -8.64 -30.09 25.60
N PRO A 724 -9.78 -29.40 25.37
CA PRO A 724 -9.84 -28.24 24.48
C PRO A 724 -8.91 -27.10 24.90
N ILE A 725 -8.74 -26.89 26.20
CA ILE A 725 -7.84 -25.86 26.77
C ILE A 725 -6.38 -26.18 26.42
N LEU A 726 -5.96 -27.45 26.61
CA LEU A 726 -4.60 -27.88 26.25
C LEU A 726 -4.34 -27.77 24.74
N TRP A 727 -5.30 -28.15 23.90
CA TRP A 727 -5.17 -27.98 22.45
C TRP A 727 -5.11 -26.50 22.04
N SER A 728 -5.86 -25.64 22.72
CA SER A 728 -5.82 -24.19 22.51
C SER A 728 -4.45 -23.62 22.87
N PHE A 729 -3.90 -24.01 24.03
CA PHE A 729 -2.55 -23.63 24.46
C PHE A 729 -1.48 -24.13 23.48
N ALA A 730 -1.51 -25.41 23.11
CA ALA A 730 -0.53 -26.01 22.20
C ALA A 730 -0.59 -25.37 20.80
N ALA A 731 -1.78 -25.04 20.30
CA ALA A 731 -1.94 -24.33 19.04
C ALA A 731 -1.33 -22.92 19.09
N GLY A 732 -1.65 -22.15 20.14
CA GLY A 732 -1.06 -20.82 20.35
C GLY A 732 0.48 -20.87 20.49
N PHE A 733 0.99 -21.83 21.27
CA PHE A 733 2.42 -22.06 21.46
C PHE A 733 3.13 -22.39 20.14
N ALA A 734 2.66 -23.42 19.43
CA ALA A 734 3.30 -23.85 18.19
C ALA A 734 3.25 -22.76 17.11
N PHE A 735 2.13 -22.03 17.02
CA PHE A 735 1.97 -20.96 16.04
C PHE A 735 2.96 -19.81 16.28
N PHE A 736 3.02 -19.25 17.49
CA PHE A 736 3.93 -18.13 17.78
C PHE A 736 5.39 -18.57 17.85
N ALA A 737 5.66 -19.80 18.27
CA ALA A 737 6.99 -20.35 18.19
C ALA A 737 7.49 -20.40 16.74
N LEU A 738 6.66 -20.88 15.81
CA LEU A 738 6.98 -20.86 14.39
C LEU A 738 7.01 -19.45 13.81
N GLU A 739 6.17 -18.53 14.29
CA GLU A 739 6.19 -17.13 13.84
C GLU A 739 7.51 -16.42 14.20
N VAL A 740 8.00 -16.59 15.44
CA VAL A 740 9.32 -16.09 15.86
C VAL A 740 10.44 -16.72 15.04
N LEU A 741 10.34 -18.03 14.76
CA LEU A 741 11.30 -18.74 13.91
C LEU A 741 11.28 -18.24 12.46
N TRP A 742 10.10 -18.04 11.87
CA TRP A 742 9.94 -17.51 10.52
C TRP A 742 10.43 -16.07 10.42
N PHE A 743 10.24 -15.25 11.46
CA PHE A 743 10.80 -13.91 11.51
C PHE A 743 12.34 -13.93 11.45
N HIS A 744 12.96 -14.82 12.23
CA HIS A 744 14.40 -15.04 12.22
C HIS A 744 14.92 -15.50 10.84
N LEU A 745 14.20 -16.41 10.18
CA LEU A 745 14.57 -16.94 8.86
C LEU A 745 14.35 -15.95 7.71
N ILE A 746 13.25 -15.19 7.72
CA ILE A 746 12.93 -14.21 6.66
C ILE A 746 13.94 -13.08 6.64
N ALA A 747 14.48 -12.66 7.79
CA ALA A 747 15.52 -11.65 7.83
C ALA A 747 16.75 -12.03 6.98
N ALA A 748 17.13 -13.32 6.95
CA ALA A 748 18.22 -13.85 6.14
C ALA A 748 17.85 -14.02 4.66
N VAL A 749 16.62 -14.47 4.40
CA VAL A 749 16.22 -14.87 3.05
C VAL A 749 15.66 -13.72 2.23
N CYS A 750 14.86 -12.81 2.80
CA CYS A 750 14.20 -11.70 2.11
C CYS A 750 14.82 -10.33 2.42
N GLY A 751 15.80 -10.30 3.34
CA GLY A 751 16.38 -9.10 3.90
C GLY A 751 15.61 -8.59 5.13
N ALA A 752 16.26 -7.75 5.94
CA ALA A 752 15.73 -7.20 7.18
C ALA A 752 15.24 -5.73 7.02
N SER A 753 14.44 -5.48 5.99
CA SER A 753 13.73 -4.21 5.82
C SER A 753 12.45 -4.17 6.67
N VAL A 754 11.93 -2.97 6.93
CA VAL A 754 10.62 -2.78 7.61
C VAL A 754 9.45 -3.45 6.87
N TYR A 755 9.57 -3.60 5.55
CA TYR A 755 8.55 -4.23 4.72
C TYR A 755 8.54 -5.74 4.88
N SER A 756 9.72 -6.37 5.04
CA SER A 756 9.84 -7.83 5.13
C SER A 756 9.13 -8.40 6.37
N PHE A 757 9.21 -7.70 7.51
CA PHE A 757 8.42 -8.04 8.71
C PHE A 757 6.91 -7.95 8.45
N SER A 758 6.49 -6.87 7.81
CA SER A 758 5.08 -6.63 7.52
C SER A 758 4.50 -7.66 6.54
N TRP A 759 5.33 -8.16 5.62
CA TRP A 759 4.98 -9.24 4.69
C TRP A 759 4.84 -10.59 5.36
N LEU A 760 5.69 -10.91 6.34
CA LEU A 760 5.50 -12.09 7.18
C LEU A 760 4.16 -11.99 7.92
N LEU A 761 3.94 -10.92 8.67
CA LEU A 761 2.72 -10.76 9.47
C LEU A 761 1.46 -10.76 8.59
N ALA A 762 1.51 -10.10 7.43
CA ALA A 762 0.42 -10.15 6.45
C ALA A 762 0.17 -11.57 5.91
N ALA A 763 1.21 -12.35 5.59
CA ALA A 763 1.04 -13.72 5.11
C ALA A 763 0.43 -14.62 6.19
N VAL A 764 0.87 -14.45 7.44
CA VAL A 764 0.37 -15.16 8.63
C VAL A 764 -1.11 -14.80 8.88
N LEU A 765 -1.48 -13.52 8.87
CA LEU A 765 -2.86 -13.06 9.04
C LEU A 765 -3.77 -13.50 7.89
N LEU A 766 -3.25 -13.55 6.66
CA LEU A 766 -3.96 -14.12 5.51
C LEU A 766 -4.24 -15.62 5.74
N ALA A 767 -3.23 -16.37 6.20
CA ALA A 767 -3.37 -17.78 6.52
C ALA A 767 -4.44 -18.03 7.60
N LEU A 768 -4.41 -17.25 8.69
CA LEU A 768 -5.40 -17.31 9.77
C LEU A 768 -6.81 -16.93 9.28
N THR A 769 -6.92 -15.91 8.42
CA THR A 769 -8.19 -15.48 7.82
C THR A 769 -8.79 -16.62 6.98
N LEU A 770 -7.98 -17.23 6.11
CA LEU A 770 -8.40 -18.34 5.27
C LEU A 770 -8.79 -19.55 6.13
N ALA A 771 -8.04 -19.85 7.18
CA ALA A 771 -8.29 -20.93 8.12
C ALA A 771 -9.63 -20.78 8.85
N ALA A 772 -9.88 -19.61 9.44
CA ALA A 772 -11.13 -19.31 10.14
C ALA A 772 -12.33 -19.34 9.19
N HIS A 773 -12.16 -18.85 7.95
CA HIS A 773 -13.20 -18.88 6.92
C HIS A 773 -13.49 -20.29 6.38
N ASP A 774 -12.47 -21.15 6.29
CA ASP A 774 -12.62 -22.57 5.94
C ASP A 774 -13.46 -23.31 6.99
N VAL A 775 -13.10 -23.14 8.27
CA VAL A 775 -13.82 -23.72 9.40
C VAL A 775 -15.27 -23.21 9.44
N ALA A 776 -15.49 -21.91 9.23
CA ALA A 776 -16.82 -21.32 9.17
C ALA A 776 -17.70 -21.90 8.04
N ARG A 777 -17.09 -22.39 6.94
CA ARG A 777 -17.78 -23.05 5.82
C ARG A 777 -17.86 -24.57 5.94
N ARG A 778 -17.25 -25.15 6.98
CA ARG A 778 -17.17 -26.61 7.22
C ARG A 778 -16.59 -27.39 6.04
N ALA A 779 -15.71 -26.78 5.25
CA ALA A 779 -15.21 -27.36 4.00
C ALA A 779 -14.20 -28.52 4.25
N PHE A 780 -13.55 -28.54 5.42
CA PHE A 780 -12.59 -29.57 5.79
C PHE A 780 -12.71 -29.81 7.31
N THR A 781 -12.88 -31.06 7.77
CA THR A 781 -13.51 -31.31 9.09
C THR A 781 -12.77 -32.23 10.06
N SER A 782 -11.71 -32.96 9.66
CA SER A 782 -11.05 -33.92 10.56
C SER A 782 -9.69 -33.44 11.09
N LEU A 783 -9.56 -33.31 12.42
CA LEU A 783 -8.32 -32.95 13.11
C LEU A 783 -7.11 -33.85 12.73
N PRO A 784 -7.22 -35.20 12.64
CA PRO A 784 -6.09 -36.03 12.21
C PRO A 784 -5.57 -35.69 10.81
N ALA A 785 -6.46 -35.40 9.86
CA ALA A 785 -6.03 -34.97 8.52
C ALA A 785 -5.36 -33.59 8.56
N THR A 786 -5.86 -32.65 9.37
CA THR A 786 -5.23 -31.33 9.55
C THR A 786 -3.80 -31.46 10.07
N ILE A 787 -3.58 -32.30 11.09
CA ILE A 787 -2.22 -32.52 11.63
C ILE A 787 -1.35 -33.29 10.62
N GLY A 788 -1.89 -34.27 9.89
CA GLY A 788 -1.14 -34.98 8.84
C GLY A 788 -0.66 -34.06 7.71
N TRP A 789 -1.52 -33.15 7.25
CA TRP A 789 -1.13 -32.11 6.31
C TRP A 789 -0.15 -31.10 6.92
N LEU A 790 -0.22 -30.84 8.24
CA LEU A 790 0.70 -29.94 8.91
C LEU A 790 2.12 -30.52 8.89
N VAL A 791 2.27 -31.83 9.12
CA VAL A 791 3.56 -32.53 9.01
C VAL A 791 4.14 -32.35 7.60
N ALA A 792 3.33 -32.59 6.56
CA ALA A 792 3.76 -32.39 5.17
C ALA A 792 4.13 -30.92 4.90
N ALA A 793 3.33 -29.97 5.36
CA ALA A 793 3.57 -28.55 5.16
C ALA A 793 4.85 -28.06 5.86
N LEU A 794 5.14 -28.53 7.08
CA LEU A 794 6.38 -28.22 7.80
C LEU A 794 7.59 -28.86 7.12
N ALA A 795 7.47 -30.10 6.62
CA ALA A 795 8.53 -30.76 5.86
C ALA A 795 8.87 -30.01 4.56
N VAL A 796 7.85 -29.59 3.81
CA VAL A 796 8.03 -28.76 2.60
C VAL A 796 8.62 -27.39 2.95
N SER A 797 8.12 -26.74 4.01
CA SER A 797 8.68 -25.47 4.50
C SER A 797 10.17 -25.60 4.81
N ASN A 798 10.57 -26.65 5.54
CA ASN A 798 11.97 -26.96 5.86
C ASN A 798 12.83 -27.15 4.60
N ALA A 799 12.31 -27.82 3.58
CA ALA A 799 13.00 -28.03 2.32
C ALA A 799 13.21 -26.72 1.53
N LEU A 800 12.31 -25.76 1.64
CA LEU A 800 12.32 -24.54 0.82
C LEU A 800 13.25 -23.44 1.38
N TRP A 801 13.50 -23.38 2.69
CA TRP A 801 14.29 -22.29 3.30
C TRP A 801 15.69 -22.09 2.66
N PRO A 802 16.53 -23.13 2.45
CA PRO A 802 17.84 -22.96 1.81
C PRO A 802 17.76 -22.48 0.36
N TRP A 803 16.63 -22.71 -0.30
CA TRP A 803 16.42 -22.38 -1.72
C TRP A 803 15.72 -21.05 -1.90
N ALA A 804 15.04 -20.54 -0.88
CA ALA A 804 14.16 -19.38 -0.98
C ALA A 804 14.89 -18.13 -1.49
N GLY A 805 16.12 -17.87 -1.03
CA GLY A 805 16.95 -16.78 -1.53
C GLY A 805 17.29 -16.97 -3.02
N ARG A 806 17.75 -18.16 -3.41
CA ARG A 806 18.08 -18.47 -4.80
C ARG A 806 16.85 -18.39 -5.71
N MET A 807 15.69 -18.88 -5.27
CA MET A 807 14.42 -18.72 -5.97
C MET A 807 14.11 -17.24 -6.19
N LEU A 808 14.25 -16.41 -5.15
CA LEU A 808 14.05 -14.97 -5.25
C LEU A 808 14.93 -14.35 -6.34
N ALA A 809 16.23 -14.63 -6.34
CA ALA A 809 17.15 -14.06 -7.32
C ALA A 809 16.92 -14.59 -8.74
N TRP A 810 16.72 -15.90 -8.90
CA TRP A 810 16.55 -16.53 -10.22
C TRP A 810 15.28 -16.04 -10.92
N PHE A 811 14.14 -16.07 -10.23
CA PHE A 811 12.88 -15.59 -10.78
C PHE A 811 12.86 -14.08 -10.94
N ALA A 812 13.52 -13.31 -10.06
CA ALA A 812 13.65 -11.87 -10.26
C ALA A 812 14.41 -11.55 -11.56
N GLY A 813 15.47 -12.30 -11.86
CA GLY A 813 16.19 -12.21 -13.13
C GLY A 813 15.31 -12.59 -14.32
N LEU A 814 14.62 -13.73 -14.24
CA LEU A 814 13.74 -14.25 -15.31
C LEU A 814 12.56 -13.32 -15.62
N LEU A 815 11.91 -12.78 -14.58
CA LEU A 815 10.79 -11.82 -14.71
C LEU A 815 11.27 -10.39 -14.99
N GLY A 816 12.59 -10.14 -14.97
CA GLY A 816 13.16 -8.81 -15.14
C GLY A 816 12.65 -7.82 -14.09
N LEU A 817 12.51 -8.24 -12.83
CA LEU A 817 12.06 -7.39 -11.75
C LEU A 817 13.08 -6.27 -11.53
N ARG A 818 12.68 -5.05 -11.86
CA ARG A 818 13.53 -3.83 -11.79
C ARG A 818 12.95 -2.77 -10.88
N TRP A 819 11.80 -3.06 -10.26
CA TRP A 819 11.02 -2.10 -9.49
C TRP A 819 10.87 -2.58 -8.06
N PHE A 820 10.97 -1.65 -7.12
CA PHE A 820 10.82 -1.92 -5.69
C PHE A 820 9.58 -2.76 -5.38
N TRP A 821 8.39 -2.31 -5.79
CA TRP A 821 7.15 -3.01 -5.48
C TRP A 821 7.02 -4.37 -6.16
N SER A 822 7.56 -4.53 -7.37
CA SER A 822 7.55 -5.84 -8.02
C SER A 822 8.44 -6.82 -7.25
N GLY A 823 9.58 -6.35 -6.73
CA GLY A 823 10.44 -7.11 -5.84
C GLY A 823 9.77 -7.46 -4.51
N GLU A 824 9.16 -6.50 -3.85
CA GLU A 824 8.50 -6.70 -2.56
C GLU A 824 7.26 -7.60 -2.67
N MET A 825 6.44 -7.46 -3.71
CA MET A 825 5.31 -8.37 -3.97
C MET A 825 5.78 -9.78 -4.29
N PHE A 826 6.93 -9.92 -4.95
CA PHE A 826 7.52 -11.22 -5.19
C PHE A 826 8.07 -11.86 -3.90
N LYS A 827 8.73 -11.07 -3.04
CA LYS A 827 9.09 -11.51 -1.67
C LYS A 827 7.85 -11.97 -0.90
N PHE A 828 6.78 -11.19 -0.91
CA PHE A 828 5.52 -11.57 -0.26
C PHE A 828 4.95 -12.88 -0.82
N ALA A 829 5.03 -13.11 -2.14
CA ALA A 829 4.59 -14.37 -2.75
C ALA A 829 5.44 -15.57 -2.30
N VAL A 830 6.77 -15.41 -2.21
CA VAL A 830 7.67 -16.46 -1.69
C VAL A 830 7.42 -16.73 -0.21
N ILE A 831 7.20 -15.69 0.60
CA ILE A 831 6.80 -15.82 2.01
C ILE A 831 5.48 -16.60 2.09
N CYS A 832 4.48 -16.25 1.28
CA CYS A 832 3.22 -16.99 1.23
C CYS A 832 3.44 -18.46 0.84
N LEU A 833 4.31 -18.76 -0.12
CA LEU A 833 4.59 -20.14 -0.53
C LEU A 833 5.14 -20.99 0.64
N ILE A 834 5.99 -20.42 1.49
CA ILE A 834 6.72 -21.15 2.54
C ILE A 834 5.94 -21.17 3.87
N VAL A 835 5.29 -20.05 4.22
CA VAL A 835 4.71 -19.81 5.55
C VAL A 835 3.20 -20.03 5.58
N LEU A 836 2.48 -19.67 4.50
CA LEU A 836 1.01 -19.75 4.50
C LEU A 836 0.48 -21.17 4.72
N PRO A 837 1.04 -22.24 4.10
CA PRO A 837 0.51 -23.59 4.31
C PRO A 837 0.55 -24.08 5.77
N PRO A 838 1.70 -24.06 6.50
CA PRO A 838 1.71 -24.47 7.90
C PRO A 838 0.91 -23.52 8.80
N ALA A 839 0.96 -22.21 8.56
CA ALA A 839 0.18 -21.22 9.33
C ALA A 839 -1.33 -21.41 9.16
N PHE A 840 -1.79 -21.73 7.95
CA PHE A 840 -3.19 -22.04 7.66
C PHE A 840 -3.64 -23.27 8.44
N LEU A 841 -2.85 -24.35 8.43
CA LEU A 841 -3.22 -25.60 9.10
C LEU A 841 -3.26 -25.47 10.62
N LEU A 842 -2.28 -24.79 11.22
CA LEU A 842 -2.29 -24.45 12.65
C LEU A 842 -3.44 -23.51 13.01
N GLY A 843 -3.66 -22.48 12.17
CA GLY A 843 -4.71 -21.47 12.34
C GLY A 843 -6.13 -22.01 12.33
N ARG A 844 -6.33 -23.27 11.94
CA ARG A 844 -7.64 -23.94 11.97
C ARG A 844 -8.00 -24.50 13.33
N ILE A 845 -7.00 -24.82 14.17
CA ILE A 845 -7.23 -25.52 15.45
C ILE A 845 -8.08 -24.64 16.37
N PHE A 846 -7.73 -23.37 16.54
CA PHE A 846 -8.46 -22.46 17.43
C PHE A 846 -9.93 -22.21 16.98
N PRO A 847 -10.24 -21.86 15.72
CA PRO A 847 -11.62 -21.73 15.25
C PRO A 847 -12.45 -23.02 15.37
N LEU A 848 -11.83 -24.20 15.21
CA LEU A 848 -12.52 -25.49 15.41
C LEU A 848 -12.96 -25.67 16.87
N LEU A 849 -12.12 -25.25 17.82
CA LEU A 849 -12.44 -25.29 19.25
C LEU A 849 -13.55 -24.28 19.59
N LEU A 850 -13.57 -23.11 18.96
CA LEU A 850 -14.64 -22.11 19.13
C LEU A 850 -16.02 -22.57 18.61
N ASP A 851 -16.06 -23.35 17.51
CA ASP A 851 -17.32 -23.86 16.94
C ASP A 851 -17.93 -25.00 17.78
N ALA A 852 -17.11 -25.67 18.61
CA ALA A 852 -17.55 -26.79 19.43
C ALA A 852 -18.52 -26.39 20.55
N ARG A 853 -18.32 -25.20 21.16
CA ARG A 853 -19.21 -24.57 22.16
C ARG A 853 -19.07 -23.05 22.10
N SER A 854 -20.14 -22.34 21.72
CA SER A 854 -20.10 -20.89 21.46
C SER A 854 -20.50 -20.01 22.65
N ASP A 855 -20.46 -20.53 23.89
CA ASP A 855 -20.76 -19.72 25.08
C ASP A 855 -19.58 -18.82 25.47
N SER A 856 -19.88 -17.60 25.93
CA SER A 856 -18.88 -16.57 26.24
C SER A 856 -17.82 -17.04 27.28
N ALA A 857 -18.21 -17.90 28.23
CA ALA A 857 -17.29 -18.43 29.24
C ALA A 857 -16.28 -19.43 28.63
N HIS A 858 -16.72 -20.32 27.75
CA HIS A 858 -15.82 -21.24 27.04
C HIS A 858 -14.88 -20.50 26.10
N VAL A 859 -15.40 -19.54 25.31
CA VAL A 859 -14.59 -18.69 24.42
C VAL A 859 -13.50 -17.96 25.21
N SER A 860 -13.86 -17.36 26.36
CA SER A 860 -12.91 -16.71 27.27
C SER A 860 -11.79 -17.65 27.72
N ARG A 861 -12.11 -18.87 28.20
CA ARG A 861 -11.10 -19.84 28.66
C ARG A 861 -10.16 -20.31 27.54
N LEU A 862 -10.72 -20.60 26.36
CA LEU A 862 -9.92 -20.99 25.19
C LEU A 862 -9.01 -19.85 24.74
N SER A 863 -9.53 -18.61 24.69
CA SER A 863 -8.74 -17.42 24.35
C SER A 863 -7.58 -17.21 25.32
N VAL A 864 -7.82 -17.28 26.63
CA VAL A 864 -6.75 -17.16 27.65
C VAL A 864 -5.68 -18.23 27.43
N ALA A 865 -6.07 -19.49 27.28
CA ALA A 865 -5.13 -20.58 27.07
C ALA A 865 -4.33 -20.43 25.78
N ASN A 866 -4.98 -20.03 24.68
CA ASN A 866 -4.31 -19.77 23.41
C ASN A 866 -3.27 -18.67 23.56
N VAL A 867 -3.64 -17.54 24.17
CA VAL A 867 -2.76 -16.39 24.33
C VAL A 867 -1.58 -16.69 25.26
N LEU A 868 -1.79 -17.43 26.37
CA LEU A 868 -0.68 -17.91 27.20
C LEU A 868 0.25 -18.86 26.43
N GLY A 869 -0.32 -19.69 25.56
CA GLY A 869 0.43 -20.48 24.58
C GLY A 869 1.29 -19.58 23.71
N CYS A 870 0.70 -18.54 23.10
CA CYS A 870 1.41 -17.58 22.25
C CYS A 870 2.61 -16.93 22.96
N VAL A 871 2.41 -16.44 24.19
CA VAL A 871 3.48 -15.85 25.03
C VAL A 871 4.60 -16.88 25.28
N GLY A 872 4.23 -18.09 25.68
CA GLY A 872 5.19 -19.17 25.90
C GLY A 872 5.96 -19.53 24.64
N GLY A 873 5.28 -19.64 23.50
CA GLY A 873 5.90 -19.98 22.21
C GLY A 873 6.90 -18.92 21.76
N ALA A 874 6.56 -17.64 21.89
CA ALA A 874 7.45 -16.55 21.51
C ALA A 874 8.71 -16.48 22.40
N LEU A 875 8.54 -16.57 23.73
CA LEU A 875 9.65 -16.50 24.68
C LEU A 875 10.56 -17.73 24.60
N VAL A 876 9.99 -18.94 24.61
CA VAL A 876 10.77 -20.18 24.57
C VAL A 876 11.55 -20.30 23.26
N THR A 877 10.95 -19.95 22.12
CA THR A 877 11.68 -20.02 20.86
C THR A 877 12.85 -19.05 20.77
N GLY A 878 12.62 -17.77 21.11
CA GLY A 878 13.65 -16.74 21.00
C GLY A 878 14.78 -16.90 22.00
N PHE A 879 14.48 -17.23 23.26
CA PHE A 879 15.48 -17.27 24.33
C PHE A 879 16.04 -18.67 24.62
N VAL A 880 15.40 -19.74 24.16
CA VAL A 880 15.83 -21.12 24.43
C VAL A 880 16.07 -21.91 23.15
N LEU A 881 15.06 -22.06 22.28
CA LEU A 881 15.17 -23.00 21.16
C LEU A 881 16.17 -22.56 20.09
N ILE A 882 16.11 -21.31 19.62
CA ILE A 882 17.05 -20.79 18.61
C ILE A 882 18.49 -20.78 19.17
N PRO A 883 18.77 -20.23 20.37
CA PRO A 883 20.13 -20.24 20.91
C PRO A 883 20.69 -21.64 21.18
N ALA A 884 19.86 -22.61 21.61
CA ALA A 884 20.33 -23.95 21.96
C ALA A 884 20.47 -24.89 20.75
N PHE A 885 19.55 -24.81 19.79
CA PHE A 885 19.45 -25.79 18.69
C PHE A 885 19.65 -25.18 17.30
N GLY A 886 19.58 -23.84 17.17
CA GLY A 886 19.53 -23.16 15.87
C GLY A 886 18.16 -23.29 15.20
N ALA A 887 17.93 -22.49 14.16
CA ALA A 887 16.63 -22.40 13.50
C ALA A 887 16.22 -23.68 12.77
N GLU A 888 17.17 -24.34 12.13
CA GLU A 888 16.95 -25.59 11.38
C GLU A 888 16.39 -26.70 12.30
N HIS A 889 17.13 -27.02 13.37
CA HIS A 889 16.73 -28.07 14.30
C HIS A 889 15.46 -27.70 15.08
N THR A 890 15.22 -26.41 15.33
CA THR A 890 13.97 -25.94 15.93
C THR A 890 12.77 -26.24 15.01
N LEU A 891 12.88 -25.96 13.70
CA LEU A 891 11.83 -26.26 12.73
C LEU A 891 11.59 -27.78 12.60
N LEU A 892 12.67 -28.55 12.52
CA LEU A 892 12.61 -30.02 12.49
C LEU A 892 11.95 -30.58 13.76
N GLY A 893 12.28 -30.03 14.93
CA GLY A 893 11.65 -30.38 16.20
C GLY A 893 10.13 -30.20 16.17
N PHE A 894 9.64 -29.06 15.67
CA PHE A 894 8.19 -28.85 15.50
C PHE A 894 7.56 -29.82 14.49
N ALA A 895 8.24 -30.13 13.39
CA ALA A 895 7.77 -31.10 12.41
C ALA A 895 7.65 -32.52 13.01
N LEU A 896 8.64 -32.94 13.81
CA LEU A 896 8.65 -34.22 14.51
C LEU A 896 7.60 -34.29 15.62
N LEU A 897 7.39 -33.21 16.38
CA LEU A 897 6.32 -33.13 17.39
C LEU A 897 4.94 -33.22 16.74
N ALA A 898 4.72 -32.52 15.62
CA ALA A 898 3.49 -32.65 14.85
C ALA A 898 3.29 -34.07 14.33
N ALA A 899 4.37 -34.73 13.87
CA ALA A 899 4.32 -36.10 13.38
C ALA A 899 4.00 -37.11 14.50
N ALA A 900 4.58 -36.94 15.68
CA ALA A 900 4.28 -37.76 16.85
C ALA A 900 2.80 -37.58 17.27
N GLY A 901 2.32 -36.34 17.33
CA GLY A 901 0.91 -36.04 17.63
C GLY A 901 -0.06 -36.63 16.59
N TRP A 902 0.31 -36.56 15.31
CA TRP A 902 -0.45 -37.17 14.23
C TRP A 902 -0.50 -38.69 14.35
N LEU A 903 0.64 -39.35 14.56
CA LEU A 903 0.73 -40.80 14.72
C LEU A 903 -0.15 -41.29 15.88
N ALA A 904 -0.08 -40.61 17.02
CA ALA A 904 -0.92 -40.91 18.18
C ALA A 904 -2.44 -40.79 17.89
N LEU A 905 -2.85 -39.84 17.05
CA LEU A 905 -4.25 -39.70 16.64
C LEU A 905 -4.71 -40.76 15.63
N VAL A 906 -3.83 -41.11 14.68
CA VAL A 906 -4.11 -42.12 13.65
C VAL A 906 -4.21 -43.52 14.26
N LEU A 907 -3.31 -43.88 15.19
CA LEU A 907 -3.32 -45.18 15.88
C LEU A 907 -4.57 -45.41 16.75
N ARG A 908 -5.27 -44.34 17.16
CA ARG A 908 -6.49 -44.42 17.99
C ARG A 908 -7.80 -44.46 17.19
N ARG A 909 -7.74 -44.43 15.85
CA ARG A 909 -8.93 -44.33 14.97
C ARG A 909 -8.81 -45.32 13.80
N SER A 910 -9.92 -45.61 13.13
CA SER A 910 -9.93 -46.44 11.91
C SER A 910 -9.07 -45.78 10.81
N LEU A 911 -8.13 -46.53 10.21
CA LEU A 911 -7.21 -46.03 9.19
C LEU A 911 -7.96 -45.63 7.90
N ARG A 912 -8.26 -44.34 7.73
CA ARG A 912 -8.70 -43.80 6.43
C ARG A 912 -7.47 -43.28 5.69
N LEU A 913 -7.30 -43.65 4.42
CA LEU A 913 -6.15 -43.24 3.59
C LEU A 913 -5.98 -41.72 3.56
N ALA A 914 -7.08 -40.95 3.53
CA ALA A 914 -7.09 -39.49 3.58
C ALA A 914 -6.47 -38.89 4.88
N TRP A 915 -6.31 -39.69 5.94
CA TRP A 915 -5.67 -39.29 7.20
C TRP A 915 -4.20 -39.70 7.26
N VAL A 916 -3.82 -40.76 6.53
CA VAL A 916 -2.50 -41.39 6.61
C VAL A 916 -1.53 -40.86 5.56
N ALA A 917 -2.00 -40.67 4.32
CA ALA A 917 -1.12 -40.37 3.19
C ALA A 917 -0.29 -39.07 3.36
N PRO A 918 -0.86 -37.93 3.81
CA PRO A 918 -0.08 -36.69 3.93
C PRO A 918 0.99 -36.76 5.02
N GLY A 919 0.67 -37.32 6.19
CA GLY A 919 1.64 -37.44 7.29
C GLY A 919 2.79 -38.38 6.95
N LEU A 920 2.51 -39.50 6.26
CA LEU A 920 3.55 -40.41 5.78
C LEU A 920 4.44 -39.76 4.73
N ALA A 921 3.85 -39.04 3.77
CA ALA A 921 4.62 -38.29 2.78
C ALA A 921 5.52 -37.22 3.42
N GLY A 922 5.02 -36.52 4.44
CA GLY A 922 5.81 -35.56 5.22
C GLY A 922 6.96 -36.22 5.97
N LEU A 923 6.73 -37.38 6.61
CA LEU A 923 7.78 -38.16 7.28
C LEU A 923 8.85 -38.66 6.31
N LEU A 924 8.44 -39.20 5.16
CA LEU A 924 9.36 -39.64 4.11
C LEU A 924 10.20 -38.48 3.60
N LEU A 925 9.60 -37.31 3.39
CA LEU A 925 10.31 -36.11 2.98
C LEU A 925 11.34 -35.69 4.05
N LEU A 926 10.95 -35.62 5.32
CA LEU A 926 11.88 -35.29 6.41
C LEU A 926 13.06 -36.26 6.49
N ALA A 927 12.85 -37.54 6.22
CA ALA A 927 13.90 -38.56 6.26
C ALA A 927 14.95 -38.44 5.15
N VAL A 928 14.64 -37.77 4.03
CA VAL A 928 15.55 -37.64 2.88
C VAL A 928 16.14 -36.24 2.71
N LEU A 929 15.67 -35.25 3.48
CA LEU A 929 16.18 -33.88 3.36
C LEU A 929 17.59 -33.77 3.95
N PRO A 930 18.56 -33.21 3.21
CA PRO A 930 19.89 -32.95 3.76
C PRO A 930 19.87 -31.75 4.71
N PRO A 931 20.87 -31.62 5.60
CA PRO A 931 21.04 -30.43 6.41
C PRO A 931 21.21 -29.17 5.57
N TRP A 932 20.83 -28.02 6.11
CA TRP A 932 20.87 -26.75 5.41
C TRP A 932 22.31 -26.34 5.06
N ASN A 933 22.51 -25.95 3.80
CA ASN A 933 23.76 -25.30 3.38
C ASN A 933 23.76 -23.84 3.88
N ARG A 934 24.50 -23.61 4.97
CA ARG A 934 24.61 -22.30 5.64
C ARG A 934 25.10 -21.20 4.70
N LEU A 935 26.04 -21.50 3.81
CA LEU A 935 26.58 -20.51 2.86
C LEU A 935 25.53 -20.09 1.83
N GLU A 936 24.74 -21.03 1.29
CA GLU A 936 23.67 -20.70 0.35
C GLU A 936 22.57 -19.86 1.03
N LEU A 937 22.22 -20.19 2.28
CA LEU A 937 21.25 -19.45 3.08
C LEU A 937 21.68 -17.99 3.29
N THR A 938 22.99 -17.75 3.51
CA THR A 938 23.54 -16.42 3.77
C THR A 938 24.26 -15.79 2.58
N ARG A 939 24.04 -16.24 1.34
CA ARG A 939 24.73 -15.67 0.15
C ARG A 939 24.20 -14.28 -0.27
N GLY A 940 23.22 -13.76 0.45
CA GLY A 940 22.65 -12.42 0.23
C GLY A 940 21.65 -12.32 -0.91
N PHE A 941 21.17 -13.45 -1.43
CA PHE A 941 20.30 -13.48 -2.61
C PHE A 941 19.05 -12.61 -2.47
N GLY A 942 18.32 -12.65 -1.35
CA GLY A 942 17.09 -11.86 -1.24
C GLY A 942 17.27 -10.44 -0.68
N VAL A 943 18.50 -10.05 -0.31
CA VAL A 943 18.80 -8.65 0.02
C VAL A 943 18.69 -7.78 -1.24
N TYR A 944 19.31 -8.21 -2.34
CA TYR A 944 19.35 -7.48 -3.61
C TYR A 944 18.68 -8.20 -4.79
N LEU A 945 18.01 -9.33 -4.54
CA LEU A 945 17.50 -10.24 -5.58
C LEU A 945 18.61 -10.72 -6.56
N GLN A 946 19.84 -10.79 -6.06
CA GLN A 946 21.03 -11.25 -6.76
C GLN A 946 22.09 -11.72 -5.73
N PRO A 947 22.99 -12.66 -6.07
CA PRO A 947 24.03 -13.09 -5.16
C PRO A 947 24.94 -11.92 -4.77
N SER A 948 25.24 -11.79 -3.47
CA SER A 948 26.19 -10.78 -2.97
C SER A 948 27.63 -11.29 -2.90
N LEU A 949 27.82 -12.61 -3.04
CA LEU A 949 29.12 -13.26 -2.99
C LEU A 949 29.44 -13.96 -4.30
N SER A 950 30.74 -14.04 -4.58
CA SER A 950 31.28 -14.82 -5.68
C SER A 950 30.89 -16.31 -5.59
N PRO A 951 30.67 -17.02 -6.72
CA PRO A 951 30.49 -18.47 -6.72
C PRO A 951 31.65 -19.23 -6.08
N GLN A 952 32.86 -18.66 -6.06
CA GLN A 952 34.05 -19.24 -5.44
C GLN A 952 34.18 -18.93 -3.94
N ALA A 953 33.22 -18.22 -3.34
CA ALA A 953 33.26 -17.91 -1.91
C ALA A 953 33.13 -19.19 -1.08
N ARG A 954 33.95 -19.30 -0.03
CA ARG A 954 33.91 -20.39 0.96
C ARG A 954 33.60 -19.85 2.35
N LEU A 955 32.84 -20.60 3.13
CA LEU A 955 32.53 -20.24 4.52
C LEU A 955 33.76 -20.49 5.41
N LEU A 956 34.22 -19.46 6.13
CA LEU A 956 35.29 -19.56 7.13
C LEU A 956 34.72 -19.67 8.54
N TRP A 957 33.70 -18.85 8.83
CA TRP A 957 33.12 -18.73 10.16
C TRP A 957 31.61 -18.57 10.06
N PHE A 958 30.88 -19.15 11.01
CA PHE A 958 29.42 -19.06 11.12
C PHE A 958 29.02 -19.07 12.59
N ALA A 959 28.12 -18.16 12.95
CA ALA A 959 27.36 -18.26 14.18
C ALA A 959 25.89 -17.90 13.93
N GLU A 960 25.04 -18.47 14.77
CA GLU A 960 23.63 -18.17 14.83
C GLU A 960 23.26 -17.87 16.28
N ASP A 961 22.60 -16.74 16.49
CA ASP A 961 21.94 -16.43 17.76
C ASP A 961 20.70 -15.58 17.50
N PHE A 962 19.82 -15.49 18.50
CA PHE A 962 18.55 -14.80 18.36
C PHE A 962 18.72 -13.28 18.15
N GLN A 963 19.78 -12.67 18.69
CA GLN A 963 20.01 -11.24 18.61
C GLN A 963 20.64 -10.83 17.27
N SER A 964 21.69 -11.50 16.83
CA SER A 964 22.41 -11.22 15.58
C SER A 964 21.75 -11.82 14.34
N GLY A 965 21.08 -12.96 14.50
CA GLY A 965 20.62 -13.77 13.37
C GLY A 965 21.75 -14.66 12.89
N PHE A 966 21.89 -14.80 11.57
CA PHE A 966 23.00 -15.54 10.98
C PHE A 966 24.15 -14.58 10.68
N VAL A 967 25.34 -14.83 11.24
CA VAL A 967 26.56 -14.08 10.91
C VAL A 967 27.55 -15.03 10.26
N THR A 968 28.09 -14.63 9.11
CA THR A 968 29.06 -15.42 8.37
C THR A 968 30.28 -14.60 7.98
N VAL A 969 31.45 -15.25 8.04
CA VAL A 969 32.66 -14.75 7.39
C VAL A 969 32.99 -15.69 6.25
N THR A 970 33.19 -15.13 5.06
CA THR A 970 33.51 -15.89 3.86
C THR A 970 34.84 -15.46 3.28
N ALA A 971 35.56 -16.39 2.65
CA ALA A 971 36.77 -16.13 1.90
C ALA A 971 36.49 -16.22 0.40
N THR A 972 36.85 -15.19 -0.34
CA THR A 972 36.75 -15.14 -1.81
C THR A 972 38.15 -14.99 -2.42
N PRO A 973 38.59 -15.86 -3.33
CA PRO A 973 39.85 -15.69 -4.05
C PRO A 973 39.88 -14.40 -4.87
N ARG A 974 40.99 -13.65 -4.81
CA ARG A 974 41.27 -12.48 -5.63
C ARG A 974 42.02 -12.90 -6.90
N ALA A 975 41.90 -12.11 -7.97
CA ALA A 975 42.59 -12.36 -9.23
C ALA A 975 44.13 -12.37 -9.09
N ASN A 976 44.68 -11.70 -8.08
CA ASN A 976 46.11 -11.65 -7.77
C ASN A 976 46.59 -12.79 -6.83
N GLY A 977 45.77 -13.81 -6.60
CA GLY A 977 46.11 -14.95 -5.72
C GLY A 977 45.86 -14.71 -4.23
N GLY A 978 45.48 -13.49 -3.81
CA GLY A 978 45.08 -13.20 -2.43
C GLY A 978 43.67 -13.69 -2.09
N ILE A 979 43.24 -13.48 -0.85
CA ILE A 979 41.87 -13.79 -0.40
C ILE A 979 41.24 -12.50 0.14
N THR A 980 39.97 -12.25 -0.18
CA THR A 980 39.13 -11.29 0.52
C THR A 980 38.29 -12.00 1.55
N LYS A 981 38.37 -11.57 2.81
CA LYS A 981 37.41 -11.96 3.84
C LYS A 981 36.24 -10.97 3.85
N THR A 982 35.02 -11.49 3.86
CA THR A 982 33.79 -10.69 3.88
C THR A 982 32.89 -11.16 5.02
N LEU A 983 32.50 -10.22 5.88
CA LEU A 983 31.58 -10.38 6.98
C LEU A 983 30.17 -10.02 6.53
N LEU A 984 29.23 -10.94 6.75
CA LEU A 984 27.83 -10.76 6.42
C LEU A 984 26.95 -11.03 7.63
N GLN A 985 25.90 -10.22 7.78
CA GLN A 985 24.82 -10.46 8.73
C GLN A 985 23.52 -10.70 7.96
N ASN A 986 22.91 -11.87 8.10
CA ASN A 986 21.70 -12.26 7.36
C ASN A 986 21.88 -12.13 5.84
N GLY A 987 23.09 -12.45 5.35
CA GLY A 987 23.49 -12.32 3.94
C GLY A 987 23.67 -10.89 3.43
N LYS A 988 23.50 -9.88 4.29
CA LYS A 988 23.82 -8.48 3.99
C LYS A 988 25.31 -8.26 4.26
N PHE A 989 26.01 -7.62 3.33
CA PHE A 989 27.39 -7.17 3.52
C PHE A 989 27.49 -6.19 4.70
N GLU A 990 28.42 -6.43 5.62
CA GLU A 990 28.72 -5.54 6.75
C GLU A 990 30.16 -5.00 6.68
N ALA A 991 31.16 -5.83 6.35
CA ALA A 991 32.55 -5.39 6.22
C ALA A 991 33.40 -6.36 5.37
N ASP A 992 34.55 -5.89 4.89
CA ASP A 992 35.60 -6.72 4.30
C ASP A 992 37.01 -6.29 4.71
N ASP A 993 38.02 -7.06 4.30
CA ASP A 993 39.44 -6.73 4.39
C ASP A 993 40.03 -6.25 3.05
N ALA A 994 39.18 -5.64 2.22
CA ALA A 994 39.50 -5.24 0.86
C ALA A 994 39.02 -3.82 0.53
N GLY A 995 37.84 -3.71 -0.07
CA GLY A 995 37.38 -2.49 -0.73
C GLY A 995 36.96 -1.39 0.23
N GLU A 996 36.48 -1.75 1.43
CA GLU A 996 35.94 -0.78 2.39
C GLU A 996 36.99 -0.32 3.42
N VAL A 997 38.15 -0.99 3.50
CA VAL A 997 39.24 -0.61 4.42
C VAL A 997 39.67 0.86 4.26
N PRO A 998 39.84 1.42 3.04
CA PRO A 998 40.21 2.83 2.89
C PRO A 998 39.18 3.80 3.48
N ALA A 999 37.89 3.49 3.38
CA ALA A 999 36.82 4.31 3.95
C ALA A 999 36.82 4.23 5.48
N GLN A 1000 36.92 3.03 6.05
CA GLN A 1000 36.97 2.79 7.50
C GLN A 1000 38.15 3.51 8.16
N VAL A 1001 39.35 3.42 7.56
CA VAL A 1001 40.52 4.17 8.03
C VAL A 1001 40.31 5.68 7.83
N GLY A 1002 39.78 6.08 6.68
CA GLY A 1002 39.49 7.48 6.36
C GLY A 1002 38.59 8.15 7.39
N PHE A 1003 37.48 7.51 7.75
CA PHE A 1003 36.55 8.03 8.74
C PHE A 1003 37.16 8.12 10.13
N ALA A 1004 37.96 7.12 10.55
CA ALA A 1004 38.70 7.16 11.80
C ALA A 1004 39.68 8.35 11.86
N VAL A 1005 40.37 8.65 10.76
CA VAL A 1005 41.30 9.77 10.69
C VAL A 1005 40.55 11.11 10.67
N VAL A 1006 39.47 11.25 9.87
CA VAL A 1006 38.61 12.45 9.90
C VAL A 1006 38.12 12.72 11.33
N ALA A 1007 37.65 11.69 12.01
CA ALA A 1007 37.23 11.78 13.41
C ALA A 1007 38.36 12.25 14.34
N ALA A 1008 39.51 11.59 14.30
CA ALA A 1008 40.62 11.89 15.19
C ALA A 1008 41.28 13.27 14.93
N THR A 1009 41.24 13.79 13.70
CA THR A 1009 41.81 15.10 13.37
C THR A 1009 40.95 16.27 13.81
N HIS A 1010 39.67 16.04 14.12
CA HIS A 1010 38.75 17.08 14.58
C HIS A 1010 38.36 16.95 16.05
N ALA A 1011 38.67 15.82 16.70
CA ALA A 1011 38.52 15.68 18.13
C ALA A 1011 39.50 16.64 18.86
N PRO A 1012 39.01 17.46 19.81
CA PRO A 1012 39.83 18.47 20.48
C PRO A 1012 40.85 17.83 21.43
N THR A 1013 40.42 16.77 22.11
CA THR A 1013 41.12 15.99 23.12
C THR A 1013 40.99 14.50 22.80
N ARG A 1014 41.76 13.66 23.49
CA ARG A 1014 41.85 12.21 23.23
C ARG A 1014 41.63 11.41 24.50
N ASP A 1015 40.71 11.83 25.35
CA ASP A 1015 40.46 11.15 26.61
C ASP A 1015 39.50 9.99 26.37
N ARG A 1016 38.37 10.25 25.68
CA ARG A 1016 37.30 9.27 25.48
C ARG A 1016 36.73 9.28 24.07
N ALA A 1017 36.73 8.11 23.42
CA ALA A 1017 36.00 7.87 22.17
C ALA A 1017 34.91 6.82 22.35
N LEU A 1018 33.78 7.02 21.68
CA LEU A 1018 32.70 6.04 21.54
C LEU A 1018 32.59 5.63 20.07
N ILE A 1019 32.63 4.33 19.80
CA ILE A 1019 32.31 3.77 18.48
C ILE A 1019 31.01 2.97 18.59
N ILE A 1020 30.02 3.35 17.80
CA ILE A 1020 28.75 2.63 17.67
C ILE A 1020 28.75 1.86 16.34
N GLY A 1021 28.72 0.54 16.43
CA GLY A 1021 28.90 -0.40 15.33
C GLY A 1021 30.37 -0.77 15.12
N ALA A 1022 30.72 -2.03 15.33
CA ALA A 1022 32.10 -2.50 15.27
C ALA A 1022 32.53 -2.94 13.87
N GLY A 1023 31.62 -3.57 13.11
CA GLY A 1023 31.94 -4.16 11.81
C GLY A 1023 33.14 -5.09 11.89
N SER A 1024 34.16 -4.86 11.06
CA SER A 1024 35.44 -5.61 11.10
C SER A 1024 36.34 -5.23 12.29
N GLY A 1025 36.04 -4.14 13.00
CA GLY A 1025 36.88 -3.53 14.03
C GLY A 1025 37.94 -2.57 13.49
N GLN A 1026 37.99 -2.31 12.18
CA GLN A 1026 39.04 -1.50 11.56
C GLN A 1026 39.08 -0.05 12.07
N THR A 1027 37.94 0.64 12.04
CA THR A 1027 37.84 2.03 12.50
C THR A 1027 38.25 2.14 13.97
N ALA A 1028 37.68 1.28 14.82
CA ALA A 1028 37.99 1.24 16.24
C ALA A 1028 39.49 1.01 16.48
N SER A 1029 40.13 0.15 15.67
CA SER A 1029 41.55 -0.13 15.76
C SER A 1029 42.40 1.09 15.43
N VAL A 1030 42.03 1.86 14.41
CA VAL A 1030 42.72 3.13 14.08
C VAL A 1030 42.54 4.15 15.21
N ILE A 1031 41.31 4.37 15.68
CA ILE A 1031 41.02 5.31 16.78
C ILE A 1031 41.80 4.93 18.05
N ALA A 1032 41.77 3.67 18.46
CA ALA A 1032 42.45 3.20 19.68
C ALA A 1032 43.98 3.37 19.66
N ARG A 1033 44.59 3.42 18.47
CA ARG A 1033 46.03 3.63 18.28
C ARG A 1033 46.42 5.10 18.06
N LEU A 1034 45.45 5.98 17.76
CA LEU A 1034 45.68 7.42 17.63
C LEU A 1034 45.73 8.17 18.98
N GLY A 1035 45.94 7.45 20.08
CA GLY A 1035 46.24 8.01 21.39
C GLY A 1035 45.03 8.31 22.28
N PHE A 1036 43.87 7.70 22.02
CA PHE A 1036 42.72 7.82 22.91
C PHE A 1036 42.92 7.02 24.21
N GLY A 1037 42.74 7.68 25.36
CA GLY A 1037 42.91 7.09 26.69
C GLY A 1037 41.92 5.96 26.98
N ARG A 1038 40.68 6.09 26.50
CA ARG A 1038 39.66 5.05 26.54
C ARG A 1038 38.81 5.06 25.27
N VAL A 1039 38.49 3.85 24.79
CA VAL A 1039 37.65 3.61 23.63
C VAL A 1039 36.53 2.64 24.00
N ASP A 1040 35.29 3.11 24.02
CA ASP A 1040 34.13 2.25 24.20
C ASP A 1040 33.59 1.81 22.82
N ILE A 1041 33.54 0.51 22.55
CA ILE A 1041 32.91 -0.08 21.35
C ILE A 1041 31.54 -0.60 21.77
N VAL A 1042 30.48 -0.14 21.10
CA VAL A 1042 29.10 -0.58 21.35
C VAL A 1042 28.55 -1.23 20.09
N ASP A 1043 28.20 -2.50 20.17
CA ASP A 1043 27.59 -3.25 19.06
C ASP A 1043 26.44 -4.14 19.57
N LEU A 1044 25.36 -4.18 18.80
CA LEU A 1044 24.19 -5.01 19.09
C LEU A 1044 24.45 -6.50 18.86
N SER A 1045 25.47 -6.88 18.12
CA SER A 1045 25.61 -8.22 17.55
C SER A 1045 26.79 -8.96 18.18
N PRO A 1046 26.56 -9.84 19.18
CA PRO A 1046 27.64 -10.65 19.78
C PRO A 1046 28.37 -11.50 18.74
N ALA A 1047 27.63 -12.09 17.78
CA ALA A 1047 28.24 -12.88 16.72
C ALA A 1047 29.07 -12.02 15.75
N ASN A 1048 28.72 -10.75 15.51
CA ASN A 1048 29.53 -9.83 14.71
C ASN A 1048 30.92 -9.61 15.34
N ILE A 1049 30.93 -9.29 16.65
CA ILE A 1049 32.18 -9.12 17.41
C ILE A 1049 33.01 -10.41 17.40
N ALA A 1050 32.37 -11.57 17.62
CA ALA A 1050 33.07 -12.85 17.63
C ALA A 1050 33.69 -13.18 16.26
N GLY A 1051 32.94 -12.97 15.16
CA GLY A 1051 33.43 -13.17 13.79
C GLY A 1051 34.54 -12.18 13.43
N ALA A 1052 34.42 -10.92 13.80
CA ALA A 1052 35.44 -9.89 13.59
C ALA A 1052 36.73 -10.19 14.38
N ARG A 1053 36.61 -10.60 15.64
CA ARG A 1053 37.74 -11.02 16.48
C ARG A 1053 38.45 -12.24 15.89
N ALA A 1054 37.71 -13.24 15.41
CA ALA A 1054 38.28 -14.47 14.87
C ALA A 1054 38.96 -14.27 13.50
N GLU A 1055 38.34 -13.51 12.60
CA GLU A 1055 38.74 -13.53 11.19
C GLU A 1055 39.40 -12.24 10.69
N PHE A 1056 39.28 -11.11 11.38
CA PHE A 1056 39.74 -9.79 10.91
C PHE A 1056 40.95 -9.24 11.69
N ALA A 1057 41.65 -10.07 12.46
CA ALA A 1057 42.86 -9.69 13.20
C ALA A 1057 43.94 -9.00 12.33
N GLY A 1058 44.01 -9.34 11.04
CA GLY A 1058 44.97 -8.76 10.09
C GLY A 1058 44.75 -7.27 9.81
N ILE A 1059 43.53 -6.74 10.00
CA ILE A 1059 43.23 -5.31 9.81
C ILE A 1059 42.94 -4.63 11.16
N ASN A 1060 42.14 -5.28 12.02
CA ASN A 1060 41.74 -4.70 13.30
C ASN A 1060 42.82 -4.82 14.41
N ALA A 1061 43.92 -5.54 14.16
CA ALA A 1061 45.06 -5.67 15.06
C ALA A 1061 44.69 -6.00 16.52
N GLY A 1062 43.70 -6.89 16.71
CA GLY A 1062 43.27 -7.35 18.04
C GLY A 1062 42.60 -6.26 18.88
N VAL A 1063 41.96 -5.26 18.26
CA VAL A 1063 41.38 -4.10 18.98
C VAL A 1063 40.46 -4.48 20.14
N PHE A 1064 39.69 -5.57 20.00
CA PHE A 1064 38.71 -6.00 21.01
C PHE A 1064 39.33 -6.44 22.34
N ASP A 1065 40.64 -6.68 22.37
CA ASP A 1065 41.37 -7.21 23.52
C ASP A 1065 42.44 -6.23 24.04
N ARG A 1066 42.46 -4.98 23.52
CA ARG A 1066 43.39 -3.94 23.96
C ARG A 1066 42.97 -3.35 25.31
N ALA A 1067 43.96 -3.01 26.13
CA ALA A 1067 43.74 -2.50 27.49
C ALA A 1067 42.93 -1.19 27.56
N ASN A 1068 43.03 -0.33 26.53
CA ASN A 1068 42.27 0.93 26.46
C ASN A 1068 40.92 0.78 25.76
N VAL A 1069 40.47 -0.43 25.42
CA VAL A 1069 39.22 -0.71 24.72
C VAL A 1069 38.25 -1.46 25.62
N ALA A 1070 37.00 -1.02 25.67
CA ALA A 1070 35.91 -1.72 26.34
C ALA A 1070 34.79 -2.04 25.34
N VAL A 1071 34.43 -3.32 25.23
CA VAL A 1071 33.35 -3.78 24.33
C VAL A 1071 32.05 -3.94 25.13
N HIS A 1072 30.99 -3.30 24.65
CA HIS A 1072 29.65 -3.33 25.25
C HIS A 1072 28.66 -3.92 24.25
N LEU A 1073 28.03 -5.03 24.63
CA LEU A 1073 27.02 -5.72 23.81
C LEU A 1073 25.63 -5.12 24.10
N GLU A 1074 25.35 -3.95 23.52
CA GLU A 1074 24.12 -3.19 23.74
C GLU A 1074 23.73 -2.34 22.53
N ASP A 1075 22.51 -1.82 22.54
CA ASP A 1075 22.05 -0.77 21.63
C ASP A 1075 22.80 0.55 21.88
N GLY A 1076 23.37 1.15 20.84
CA GLY A 1076 24.18 2.37 20.94
C GLY A 1076 23.42 3.60 21.48
N ARG A 1077 22.13 3.73 21.17
CA ARG A 1077 21.29 4.81 21.72
C ARG A 1077 21.03 4.57 23.20
N ASN A 1078 20.77 3.33 23.60
CA ASN A 1078 20.59 2.97 25.01
C ASN A 1078 21.84 3.18 25.86
N PHE A 1079 23.00 2.82 25.31
CA PHE A 1079 24.28 3.09 25.94
C PHE A 1079 24.47 4.59 26.16
N LEU A 1080 24.24 5.40 25.11
CA LEU A 1080 24.33 6.86 25.19
C LEU A 1080 23.34 7.46 26.17
N LEU A 1081 22.14 6.91 26.37
CA LEU A 1081 21.20 7.39 27.38
C LEU A 1081 21.77 7.31 28.81
N ARG A 1082 22.61 6.32 29.09
CA ARG A 1082 23.20 6.09 30.42
C ARG A 1082 24.59 6.70 30.61
N ALA A 1083 25.30 7.03 29.53
CA ALA A 1083 26.67 7.53 29.59
C ALA A 1083 26.81 8.87 30.32
N ARG A 1084 27.36 8.91 31.53
CA ARG A 1084 27.43 10.15 32.33
C ARG A 1084 28.55 11.10 31.92
N GLU A 1085 29.67 10.52 31.50
CA GLU A 1085 30.84 11.28 31.11
C GLU A 1085 30.77 11.63 29.62
N PRO A 1086 31.16 12.85 29.24
CA PRO A 1086 31.16 13.27 27.86
C PRO A 1086 32.25 12.56 27.04
N TYR A 1087 32.03 12.47 25.74
CA TYR A 1087 32.98 11.92 24.77
C TYR A 1087 33.59 13.03 23.90
N ASP A 1088 34.89 12.96 23.65
CA ASP A 1088 35.56 13.86 22.69
C ASP A 1088 35.18 13.51 21.24
N LEU A 1089 34.90 12.22 21.02
CA LEU A 1089 34.54 11.65 19.74
C LEU A 1089 33.42 10.63 19.88
N ILE A 1090 32.35 10.81 19.09
CA ILE A 1090 31.33 9.79 18.83
C ILE A 1090 31.39 9.41 17.35
N GLN A 1091 31.84 8.19 17.07
CA GLN A 1091 31.94 7.60 15.74
C GLN A 1091 30.79 6.61 15.52
N ILE A 1092 30.07 6.73 14.41
CA ILE A 1092 28.90 5.89 14.11
C ILE A 1092 29.05 5.26 12.72
N GLU A 1093 29.22 3.95 12.69
CA GLU A 1093 29.33 3.14 11.48
C GLU A 1093 28.41 1.93 11.59
N LEU A 1094 27.20 2.09 11.07
CA LEU A 1094 26.15 1.08 11.12
C LEU A 1094 26.01 0.37 9.78
N THR A 1095 25.23 -0.71 9.78
CA THR A 1095 24.69 -1.30 8.54
C THR A 1095 23.88 -0.28 7.74
N SER A 1096 23.51 -0.63 6.51
CA SER A 1096 22.78 0.27 5.60
C SER A 1096 21.51 0.88 6.20
N VAL A 1097 21.22 2.14 5.83
CA VAL A 1097 20.15 2.97 6.44
C VAL A 1097 18.73 2.39 6.24
N TRP A 1098 18.55 1.42 5.33
CA TRP A 1098 17.28 0.72 5.11
C TRP A 1098 17.06 -0.53 5.96
N TYR A 1099 18.05 -0.93 6.76
CA TYR A 1099 17.88 -1.99 7.74
C TYR A 1099 16.92 -1.51 8.84
N ALA A 1100 15.96 -2.34 9.22
CA ALA A 1100 15.00 -1.98 10.26
C ALA A 1100 15.73 -1.60 11.56
N GLY A 1101 15.33 -0.48 12.17
CA GLY A 1101 15.99 0.07 13.37
C GLY A 1101 17.24 0.92 13.13
N ALA A 1102 17.97 0.80 12.01
CA ALA A 1102 19.19 1.58 11.78
C ALA A 1102 18.94 3.10 11.76
N THR A 1103 17.78 3.52 11.24
CA THR A 1103 17.38 4.94 11.19
C THR A 1103 17.11 5.57 12.55
N ASN A 1104 17.03 4.78 13.63
CA ASN A 1104 16.92 5.30 15.00
C ASN A 1104 18.14 6.14 15.40
N LEU A 1105 19.28 5.95 14.72
CA LEU A 1105 20.52 6.72 14.90
C LEU A 1105 20.71 7.82 13.84
N TYR A 1106 19.68 8.09 13.02
CA TYR A 1106 19.63 9.18 12.04
C TYR A 1106 18.46 10.13 12.33
N SER A 1107 17.95 10.15 13.56
CA SER A 1107 16.86 11.03 13.98
C SER A 1107 17.39 12.27 14.70
N ARG A 1108 16.63 13.36 14.63
CA ARG A 1108 16.92 14.59 15.38
C ARG A 1108 17.07 14.32 16.87
N GLU A 1109 16.21 13.47 17.43
CA GLU A 1109 16.23 13.12 18.84
C GLU A 1109 17.51 12.36 19.22
N PHE A 1110 18.00 11.46 18.38
CA PHE A 1110 19.29 10.80 18.59
C PHE A 1110 20.47 11.76 18.45
N TYR A 1111 20.48 12.64 17.45
CA TYR A 1111 21.54 13.65 17.33
C TYR A 1111 21.57 14.58 18.53
N ALA A 1112 20.41 14.95 19.08
CA ALA A 1112 20.34 15.77 20.29
C ALA A 1112 20.92 15.02 21.50
N LEU A 1113 20.58 13.74 21.66
CA LEU A 1113 21.19 12.88 22.67
C LEU A 1113 22.71 12.80 22.51
N ALA A 1114 23.22 12.60 21.29
CA ALA A 1114 24.65 12.52 21.05
C ALA A 1114 25.34 13.86 21.34
N ARG A 1115 24.77 14.99 20.91
CA ARG A 1115 25.25 16.34 21.22
C ARG A 1115 25.39 16.55 22.72
N ASP A 1116 24.38 16.16 23.49
CA ASP A 1116 24.36 16.34 24.94
C ASP A 1116 25.37 15.42 25.67
N ARG A 1117 25.99 14.47 24.97
CA ARG A 1117 27.06 13.58 25.47
C ARG A 1117 28.42 13.85 24.83
N LEU A 1118 28.58 14.93 24.08
CA LEU A 1118 29.88 15.39 23.60
C LEU A 1118 30.55 16.32 24.62
N ALA A 1119 31.86 16.22 24.73
CA ALA A 1119 32.67 17.19 25.46
C ALA A 1119 32.65 18.55 24.74
N PRO A 1120 33.01 19.67 25.41
CA PRO A 1120 33.20 20.94 24.74
C PRO A 1120 34.18 20.80 23.55
N GLY A 1121 33.74 21.19 22.35
CA GLY A 1121 34.52 21.01 21.12
C GLY A 1121 34.50 19.60 20.53
N GLY A 1122 33.87 18.63 21.19
CA GLY A 1122 33.74 17.26 20.72
C GLY A 1122 33.01 17.15 19.39
N VAL A 1123 33.25 16.05 18.69
CA VAL A 1123 32.73 15.84 17.33
C VAL A 1123 31.96 14.52 17.22
N LEU A 1124 30.89 14.57 16.42
CA LEU A 1124 30.20 13.38 15.93
C LEU A 1124 30.58 13.15 14.49
N VAL A 1125 30.98 11.92 14.16
CA VAL A 1125 31.24 11.48 12.80
C VAL A 1125 30.37 10.27 12.49
N GLN A 1126 29.64 10.33 11.38
CA GLN A 1126 28.71 9.27 11.00
C GLN A 1126 28.78 8.98 9.51
N TRP A 1127 28.81 7.69 9.16
CA TRP A 1127 28.76 7.25 7.78
C TRP A 1127 27.48 7.73 7.06
N VAL A 1128 27.66 8.24 5.85
CA VAL A 1128 26.60 8.65 4.93
C VAL A 1128 26.67 7.76 3.69
N GLN A 1129 25.65 6.90 3.58
CA GLN A 1129 25.53 5.96 2.48
C GLN A 1129 25.23 6.68 1.16
N LEU A 1130 26.21 6.79 0.26
CA LEU A 1130 26.02 7.46 -1.03
C LEU A 1130 25.32 6.59 -2.08
N HIS A 1131 25.37 5.27 -1.93
CA HIS A 1131 24.80 4.32 -2.88
C HIS A 1131 23.40 3.87 -2.43
N HIS A 1132 22.51 3.51 -3.37
CA HIS A 1132 21.13 3.11 -3.07
C HIS A 1132 20.34 4.12 -2.20
N LEU A 1133 20.65 5.42 -2.28
CA LEU A 1133 19.89 6.53 -1.70
C LEU A 1133 19.81 7.67 -2.72
N SER A 1134 18.75 8.48 -2.74
CA SER A 1134 18.73 9.68 -3.59
C SER A 1134 19.31 10.89 -2.85
N ALA A 1135 19.57 11.96 -3.60
CA ALA A 1135 19.96 13.27 -3.07
C ALA A 1135 18.99 13.77 -1.97
N ARG A 1136 17.70 13.44 -2.08
CA ARG A 1136 16.70 13.84 -1.08
C ARG A 1136 16.91 13.16 0.26
N GLU A 1137 17.24 11.88 0.27
CA GLU A 1137 17.51 11.15 1.52
C GLU A 1137 18.81 11.66 2.16
N ILE A 1138 19.84 11.93 1.35
CA ILE A 1138 21.10 12.53 1.85
C ILE A 1138 20.85 13.94 2.40
N GLY A 1139 20.14 14.81 1.67
CA GLY A 1139 19.77 16.14 2.14
C GLY A 1139 18.91 16.10 3.41
N THR A 1140 18.06 15.08 3.58
CA THR A 1140 17.30 14.85 4.83
C THR A 1140 18.23 14.46 5.97
N ILE A 1141 19.24 13.60 5.75
CA ILE A 1141 20.24 13.24 6.76
C ILE A 1141 21.02 14.48 7.20
N LEU A 1142 21.54 15.26 6.24
CA LEU A 1142 22.31 16.48 6.50
C LEU A 1142 21.46 17.55 7.20
N GLY A 1143 20.24 17.79 6.71
CA GLY A 1143 19.30 18.75 7.32
C GLY A 1143 18.87 18.34 8.74
N THR A 1144 18.77 17.03 9.01
CA THR A 1144 18.45 16.53 10.36
C THR A 1144 19.61 16.73 11.33
N ALA A 1145 20.86 16.48 10.90
CA ALA A 1145 22.05 16.78 11.70
C ALA A 1145 22.20 18.29 11.94
N ARG A 1146 22.02 19.10 10.89
CA ARG A 1146 22.13 20.57 10.94
C ARG A 1146 21.07 21.23 11.81
N ALA A 1147 19.92 20.58 12.00
CA ALA A 1147 18.88 21.03 12.93
C ALA A 1147 19.27 20.89 14.42
N VAL A 1148 20.38 20.20 14.72
CA VAL A 1148 20.88 19.97 16.09
C VAL A 1148 22.27 20.56 16.31
N PHE A 1149 23.13 20.46 15.30
CA PHE A 1149 24.51 20.94 15.31
C PHE A 1149 24.67 22.19 14.45
N ASP A 1150 25.43 23.17 14.94
CA ASP A 1150 25.65 24.43 14.23
C ASP A 1150 26.62 24.29 13.05
N HIS A 1151 27.55 23.34 13.14
CA HIS A 1151 28.56 23.10 12.12
C HIS A 1151 28.52 21.65 11.64
N VAL A 1152 28.00 21.44 10.42
CA VAL A 1152 27.95 20.12 9.77
C VAL A 1152 28.73 20.17 8.46
N SER A 1153 29.73 19.31 8.30
CA SER A 1153 30.52 19.16 7.07
C SER A 1153 30.39 17.75 6.51
N VAL A 1154 30.73 17.58 5.23
CA VAL A 1154 30.71 16.29 4.53
C VAL A 1154 32.11 15.98 4.03
N TRP A 1155 32.58 14.77 4.30
CA TRP A 1155 33.90 14.29 3.90
C TRP A 1155 33.76 13.04 3.05
N GLN A 1156 34.62 12.88 2.05
CA GLN A 1156 34.63 11.75 1.13
C GLN A 1156 36.01 11.09 1.13
N VAL A 1157 36.08 9.85 1.64
CA VAL A 1157 37.33 9.07 1.73
C VAL A 1157 37.03 7.62 1.37
N GLY A 1158 37.95 6.98 0.65
CA GLY A 1158 37.78 5.57 0.25
C GLY A 1158 36.56 5.32 -0.63
N GLY A 1159 36.03 6.36 -1.30
CA GLY A 1159 34.85 6.26 -2.14
C GLY A 1159 33.51 6.26 -1.40
N GLN A 1160 33.50 6.43 -0.07
CA GLN A 1160 32.30 6.60 0.75
C GLN A 1160 32.29 8.02 1.36
N ALA A 1161 31.16 8.45 1.93
CA ALA A 1161 31.08 9.72 2.65
C ALA A 1161 30.79 9.53 4.14
N CYS A 1162 31.23 10.49 4.94
CA CYS A 1162 30.75 10.69 6.30
C CYS A 1162 30.34 12.15 6.50
N LEU A 1163 29.39 12.36 7.40
CA LEU A 1163 29.13 13.69 7.95
C LEU A 1163 29.96 13.86 9.22
N LEU A 1164 30.46 15.08 9.44
CA LEU A 1164 31.07 15.50 10.68
C LEU A 1164 30.26 16.66 11.26
N ALA A 1165 29.85 16.54 12.51
CA ALA A 1165 28.99 17.49 13.20
C ALA A 1165 29.61 17.95 14.52
N SER A 1166 29.52 19.26 14.80
CA SER A 1166 29.97 19.87 16.06
C SER A 1166 29.13 21.10 16.40
N VAL A 1167 29.12 21.45 17.69
CA VAL A 1167 28.51 22.69 18.21
C VAL A 1167 29.45 23.89 18.10
N THR A 1168 30.75 23.66 18.00
CA THR A 1168 31.76 24.71 17.79
C THR A 1168 32.30 24.65 16.37
N PRO A 1169 32.91 25.74 15.87
CA PRO A 1169 33.59 25.72 14.58
C PRO A 1169 34.61 24.58 14.51
N GLN A 1170 34.52 23.81 13.43
CA GLN A 1170 35.34 22.62 13.23
C GLN A 1170 36.80 23.03 13.02
N GLN A 1171 37.72 22.46 13.81
CA GLN A 1171 39.16 22.74 13.69
C GLN A 1171 39.89 21.50 13.18
N PHE A 1172 40.71 21.68 12.15
CA PHE A 1172 41.53 20.61 11.59
C PHE A 1172 42.90 20.57 12.28
N ASN A 1173 43.17 19.51 13.05
CA ASN A 1173 44.40 19.38 13.81
C ASN A 1173 45.54 18.74 12.98
N MET A 1174 46.41 19.57 12.42
CA MET A 1174 47.57 19.12 11.64
C MET A 1174 48.56 18.26 12.44
N VAL A 1175 48.69 18.46 13.75
CA VAL A 1175 49.58 17.66 14.61
C VAL A 1175 49.10 16.20 14.66
N THR A 1176 47.78 15.99 14.70
CA THR A 1176 47.18 14.66 14.59
C THR A 1176 47.57 13.96 13.29
N VAL A 1177 47.51 14.70 12.18
CA VAL A 1177 47.86 14.14 10.86
C VAL A 1177 49.34 13.74 10.84
N SER A 1178 50.22 14.58 11.36
CA SER A 1178 51.64 14.23 11.51
C SER A 1178 51.85 12.99 12.37
N ARG A 1179 51.17 12.88 13.52
CA ARG A 1179 51.24 11.67 14.38
C ARG A 1179 50.77 10.42 13.64
N TRP A 1180 49.65 10.48 12.94
CA TRP A 1180 49.13 9.36 12.15
C TRP A 1180 50.13 8.93 11.07
N LEU A 1181 50.67 9.89 10.32
CA LEU A 1181 51.64 9.63 9.26
C LEU A 1181 52.97 9.05 9.79
N SER A 1182 53.35 9.37 11.02
CA SER A 1182 54.58 8.90 11.65
C SER A 1182 54.42 7.63 12.50
N ALA A 1183 53.19 7.17 12.77
CA ALA A 1183 52.90 6.02 13.62
C ALA A 1183 53.28 4.68 12.94
N PRO A 1184 54.29 3.93 13.45
CA PRO A 1184 54.75 2.70 12.80
C PRO A 1184 53.69 1.58 12.81
N ASP A 1185 52.89 1.52 13.87
CA ASP A 1185 51.81 0.55 14.07
C ASP A 1185 50.55 0.83 13.23
N LEU A 1186 50.53 1.95 12.50
CA LEU A 1186 49.48 2.34 11.55
C LEU A 1186 49.93 2.31 10.09
N ALA A 1187 51.13 1.79 9.78
CA ALA A 1187 51.66 1.74 8.41
C ALA A 1187 50.69 1.08 7.41
N ALA A 1188 50.14 -0.09 7.76
CA ALA A 1188 49.17 -0.80 6.91
C ALA A 1188 47.87 0.00 6.69
N ALA A 1189 47.40 0.74 7.71
CA ALA A 1189 46.22 1.59 7.60
C ALA A 1189 46.50 2.81 6.71
N ARG A 1190 47.68 3.42 6.83
CA ARG A 1190 48.12 4.54 5.98
C ARG A 1190 48.22 4.14 4.51
N ASP A 1191 48.81 2.98 4.23
CA ASP A 1191 48.95 2.46 2.87
C ASP A 1191 47.58 2.18 2.22
N ALA A 1192 46.59 1.77 3.01
CA ALA A 1192 45.23 1.51 2.53
C ALA A 1192 44.52 2.78 1.99
N VAL A 1193 44.71 3.95 2.61
CA VAL A 1193 44.09 5.22 2.15
C VAL A 1193 44.91 5.88 1.04
N ARG A 1194 46.12 5.37 0.73
CA ARG A 1194 47.07 5.95 -0.25
C ARG A 1194 47.41 7.42 0.01
N VAL A 1195 47.31 7.86 1.26
CA VAL A 1195 47.62 9.24 1.66
C VAL A 1195 49.09 9.29 2.04
N GLN A 1196 49.91 9.78 1.11
CA GLN A 1196 51.33 10.09 1.38
C GLN A 1196 51.54 11.56 1.80
N ASP A 1197 50.56 12.45 1.56
CA ASP A 1197 50.64 13.88 1.87
C ASP A 1197 49.46 14.33 2.76
N PRO A 1198 49.72 14.97 3.93
CA PRO A 1198 48.70 15.62 4.77
C PRO A 1198 47.70 16.51 4.00
N LYS A 1199 48.16 17.22 2.96
CA LYS A 1199 47.35 18.16 2.17
C LYS A 1199 46.25 17.46 1.38
N ASN A 1200 46.46 16.20 1.00
CA ASN A 1200 45.47 15.40 0.28
C ASN A 1200 44.27 15.03 1.17
N PHE A 1201 44.42 15.10 2.50
CA PHE A 1201 43.33 14.85 3.44
C PHE A 1201 42.38 16.05 3.57
N ALA A 1202 42.89 17.28 3.47
CA ALA A 1202 42.02 18.47 3.43
C ALA A 1202 41.13 18.50 2.17
N ILE A 1203 41.63 17.96 1.05
CA ILE A 1203 40.88 17.83 -0.22
C ILE A 1203 39.70 16.86 -0.11
N ALA A 1204 39.74 15.94 0.87
CA ALA A 1204 38.66 15.01 1.16
C ALA A 1204 37.43 15.69 1.77
N GLN A 1205 37.52 16.94 2.23
CA GLN A 1205 36.33 17.70 2.64
C GLN A 1205 35.50 18.06 1.42
N LEU A 1206 34.39 17.37 1.23
CA LEU A 1206 33.48 17.58 0.12
C LEU A 1206 32.69 18.88 0.28
N LEU A 1207 32.13 19.11 1.47
CA LEU A 1207 31.45 20.35 1.84
C LEU A 1207 31.89 20.78 3.23
N ASP A 1208 32.27 22.04 3.37
CA ASP A 1208 32.44 22.69 4.68
C ASP A 1208 31.07 23.02 5.29
N ALA A 1209 31.06 23.53 6.54
CA ALA A 1209 29.82 23.89 7.20
C ALA A 1209 29.00 24.95 6.44
N PRO A 1210 29.60 26.05 5.92
CA PRO A 1210 28.91 26.96 5.01
C PRO A 1210 28.40 26.30 3.74
N GLY A 1211 29.11 25.33 3.16
CA GLY A 1211 28.71 24.61 1.95
C GLY A 1211 27.46 23.74 2.17
N VAL A 1212 27.36 23.07 3.32
CA VAL A 1212 26.12 22.36 3.71
C VAL A 1212 24.96 23.34 3.88
N ASP A 1213 25.18 24.50 4.49
CA ASP A 1213 24.15 25.54 4.63
C ASP A 1213 23.70 26.08 3.26
N ARG A 1214 24.63 26.38 2.36
CA ARG A 1214 24.32 26.76 0.97
C ARG A 1214 23.52 25.68 0.25
N LEU A 1215 23.89 24.42 0.39
CA LEU A 1215 23.18 23.28 -0.21
C LEU A 1215 21.74 23.20 0.29
N LEU A 1216 21.51 23.28 1.59
CA LEU A 1216 20.18 23.20 2.18
C LEU A 1216 19.33 24.44 1.83
N GLN A 1217 19.93 25.64 1.80
CA GLN A 1217 19.26 26.89 1.42
C GLN A 1217 18.91 26.98 -0.06
N ARG A 1218 19.68 26.31 -0.94
CA ARG A 1218 19.40 26.22 -2.38
C ARG A 1218 18.07 25.50 -2.66
N TYR A 1219 17.64 24.63 -1.75
CA TYR A 1219 16.41 23.84 -1.87
C TYR A 1219 15.52 23.96 -0.62
N PRO A 1220 15.01 25.17 -0.31
CA PRO A 1220 14.29 25.41 0.93
C PRO A 1220 12.99 24.60 0.96
N GLY A 1221 12.79 23.83 2.03
CA GLY A 1221 11.63 22.95 2.20
C GLY A 1221 11.66 21.66 1.37
N ALA A 1222 12.71 21.40 0.58
CA ALA A 1222 12.84 20.16 -0.19
C ALA A 1222 13.21 18.96 0.70
N PHE A 1223 13.99 19.20 1.75
CA PHE A 1223 14.48 18.19 2.69
C PHE A 1223 13.69 18.25 3.99
N GLY A 1224 13.12 17.12 4.40
CA GLY A 1224 12.44 17.01 5.69
C GLY A 1224 13.43 16.81 6.82
N ILE A 1225 12.94 16.84 8.06
CA ILE A 1225 13.71 16.39 9.23
C ILE A 1225 13.23 14.98 9.60
N ASN A 1226 14.16 14.03 9.71
CA ASN A 1226 13.87 12.70 10.22
C ASN A 1226 13.75 12.74 11.75
N THR A 1227 12.64 12.24 12.29
CA THR A 1227 12.37 12.25 13.74
C THR A 1227 11.87 10.88 14.17
N ASP A 1228 11.97 10.56 15.46
CA ASP A 1228 11.43 9.31 15.98
C ASP A 1228 9.91 9.18 15.77
N ARG A 1229 9.22 10.32 15.65
CA ARG A 1229 7.77 10.41 15.39
C ARG A 1229 7.41 10.02 13.96
N ASN A 1230 8.15 10.53 12.98
CA ASN A 1230 7.84 10.33 11.56
C ASN A 1230 8.53 9.10 10.96
N ARG A 1231 9.73 8.74 11.44
CA ARG A 1231 10.58 7.66 10.93
C ARG A 1231 10.69 7.63 9.41
N TRP A 1232 10.76 8.81 8.80
CA TRP A 1232 10.59 8.97 7.36
C TRP A 1232 11.66 8.20 6.58
N LEU A 1233 12.92 8.24 7.02
CA LEU A 1233 14.01 7.50 6.37
C LEU A 1233 13.75 5.99 6.38
N GLU A 1234 13.23 5.43 7.48
CA GLU A 1234 13.05 3.97 7.67
C GLU A 1234 12.20 3.33 6.56
N PHE A 1235 11.19 4.06 6.08
CA PHE A 1235 10.27 3.58 5.05
C PHE A 1235 10.64 4.03 3.63
N ARG A 1236 11.55 5.01 3.50
CA ARG A 1236 11.97 5.58 2.22
C ARG A 1236 13.21 4.91 1.65
N THR A 1237 14.24 4.71 2.47
CA THR A 1237 15.52 4.16 2.06
C THR A 1237 15.42 2.75 1.45
N PRO A 1238 14.49 1.85 1.86
CA PRO A 1238 14.38 0.55 1.21
C PRO A 1238 13.94 0.65 -0.25
N LYS A 1239 13.48 1.78 -0.79
CA LYS A 1239 12.92 1.84 -2.16
C LYS A 1239 13.96 1.76 -3.28
N TYR A 1240 15.24 1.89 -2.94
CA TYR A 1240 16.30 2.05 -3.92
C TYR A 1240 17.17 0.80 -4.10
N TYR A 1241 16.95 -0.26 -3.32
CA TYR A 1241 17.79 -1.47 -3.34
C TYR A 1241 17.76 -2.27 -4.65
N LEU A 1242 16.71 -2.11 -5.47
CA LEU A 1242 16.58 -2.70 -6.81
C LEU A 1242 16.90 -1.72 -7.94
N SER A 1243 17.21 -0.47 -7.62
CA SER A 1243 17.57 0.50 -8.64
C SER A 1243 18.91 0.13 -9.25
N ARG A 1244 18.99 0.20 -10.58
CA ARG A 1244 20.25 0.07 -11.33
C ARG A 1244 20.94 1.41 -11.57
N ILE A 1245 20.38 2.50 -11.06
CA ILE A 1245 21.00 3.82 -11.12
C ILE A 1245 22.18 3.81 -10.16
N ASP A 1246 23.35 4.19 -10.66
CA ASP A 1246 24.48 4.48 -9.79
C ASP A 1246 24.23 5.81 -9.06
N TYR A 1247 23.53 5.69 -7.95
CA TYR A 1247 23.23 6.83 -7.09
C TYR A 1247 24.47 7.42 -6.46
N ARG A 1248 25.55 6.67 -6.30
CA ARG A 1248 26.77 7.17 -5.66
C ARG A 1248 27.35 8.31 -6.46
N ASP A 1249 27.58 8.11 -7.75
CA ASP A 1249 28.14 9.14 -8.62
C ASP A 1249 27.19 10.33 -8.80
N ALA A 1250 25.87 10.08 -8.85
CA ALA A 1250 24.87 11.14 -8.92
C ALA A 1250 24.89 12.01 -7.65
N ASN A 1251 24.93 11.38 -6.48
CA ASN A 1251 24.96 12.07 -5.20
C ASN A 1251 26.26 12.82 -4.98
N LEU A 1252 27.41 12.27 -5.41
CA LEU A 1252 28.69 12.97 -5.37
C LEU A 1252 28.64 14.26 -6.20
N ARG A 1253 28.21 14.17 -7.48
CA ARG A 1253 28.06 15.36 -8.33
C ARG A 1253 27.09 16.40 -7.75
N TRP A 1254 26.01 15.93 -7.13
CA TRP A 1254 25.05 16.81 -6.47
C TRP A 1254 25.66 17.55 -5.28
N LEU A 1255 26.39 16.84 -4.41
CA LEU A 1255 27.11 17.45 -3.29
C LEU A 1255 28.20 18.42 -3.78
N GLU A 1256 28.97 18.04 -4.81
CA GLU A 1256 29.99 18.89 -5.42
C GLU A 1256 29.41 20.18 -6.02
N SER A 1257 28.17 20.17 -6.48
CA SER A 1257 27.51 21.36 -7.05
C SER A 1257 27.25 22.50 -6.05
N ALA A 1258 27.50 22.25 -4.76
CA ALA A 1258 27.37 23.23 -3.68
C ALA A 1258 28.71 23.62 -3.02
N ARG A 1259 29.84 23.07 -3.50
CA ARG A 1259 31.16 23.66 -3.24
C ARG A 1259 31.16 25.09 -3.78
#